data_AF-A0AAX3UDP3-F1
#
_entry.id   AF-A0AAX3UDP3-F1
#
_cell.length_a   1.000
_cell.length_b   1.000
_cell.length_c   1.000
_cell.angle_alpha   90.00
_cell.angle_beta   90.00
_cell.angle_gamma   90.00
#
_symmetry.space_group_name_H-M   'P 1'
#
loop_
_entity.id
_entity.type
_entity.pdbx_description
1 polymer ?
#
loop_
_entity_poly.entity_id
_entity_poly.type
_entity_poly.pdbx_seq_one_letter_code
_entity_poly.pdbx_strand_id
1 'polypeptide(L)'
;MKKVQDYQNSLVEEQHKGLKFLSAITMALPMFLGTTQKAFAIKHLDKVPMSSIVRDHSMGQGYYGTVTTPSGKQDTVHEGWHGDHDLRFYCLQPMKYTPNIGEKEQFNHYDNGNVRAVLRCGFGANSSKTMAAKLGKGMPADPKAFEFGTQCAVWKVAGSIGTVTFNKTAGGKHAEACYNYIMKHYKDATYRGDGTTTLSIHQVGTKAAKGARTRHLIADVHENKKLIKKPRNMSIKLKDLTVKQGGAAHTKQIKTATNFTATLKTGSNTGTITAEVPAYNTVAAVYYSGDNVHQNGVALMAVKHGTAKKTYDWSTPEKTTHHDTTHHEKVNYAQFDINKVDDENDKVLEAKFDIYQCTDDSGWDKGKFVGTITTDKNGVAKSGVLPQSDFHHYIAIEHSTGKNLDVDPTPVHIDLTLPNLQQNAKVTKTKDGENEVWAYHLTVQGPINNHKHLHLTSEATNLEDNSKFAQPIKGPVVINEQLRLAHLVGTVKYNVKAWLVDKATGQPITIDGKQIEVEKTIGSPNNDKNDDGIEDNVSVQLKIPDASSLAGKDVVVFSHAERADKPNHWSVDHQDLNDKHETIHFSKPEIHTKAINAETNGNQLQPTDGETLTDTIYYKELIPGKTYTVKGIVMDKQSGKAVLNNGKKVEFSKTFTAENANGEVNASVTFDAHHYWDHDLVVYETLYYTGYFLTDHRDINDQSETLHVTHPQMHTTLSYNTQKFVYPKTQNIAEDVVRYTYLIPGQQYTLRGKLMDQVTGLPVVQNGVPIVATVRFTPRMTNGTVTLTFKFNGMPYVGHTLVAFESLYYKGRILMEHADLNDASESIVIDHYHRNTTIPVIVHHRGGGHGGTVVVNNNNNNNNNNNNNNNGNNNNGNNNNGNNSSSNNSSSNNGNSGNNGSNNNQDNNSGNNGSNNNQGNNSGNNGSDNNGSNNNQGNNSGNNGSDNNQSNNSDNTETNNQTSTGNETTNSDNSSNVVTDNSNSSQKQIPATHVQTRKPVKRHVVKNTKPVSKPVKKQKKAVAPVENESQNNDNTPSSSAPAQSNAPQQVSTGALPVPSVQESNNTSSDNGSLPQTGNAKSNIFVELIALGLVSISALGVVEYIRRHQTAGMD
;
A
#
# COMPACT_ATOMS: atom_id res chain seq x y z
N MET A 1 7.62 12.93 -26.40
CA MET A 1 7.48 13.75 -27.64
C MET A 1 6.22 13.33 -28.39
N LYS A 2 5.70 14.18 -29.30
CA LYS A 2 4.59 13.91 -30.25
C LYS A 2 3.32 13.21 -29.70
N LYS A 3 2.38 14.00 -29.14
CA LYS A 3 0.91 13.84 -29.37
C LYS A 3 0.04 14.99 -28.82
N VAL A 4 0.40 16.25 -29.11
CA VAL A 4 -0.49 17.43 -28.88
C VAL A 4 -0.30 18.43 -30.02
N GLN A 5 -0.93 18.21 -31.18
CA GLN A 5 -0.84 19.18 -32.30
C GLN A 5 -2.01 19.16 -33.32
N ASP A 6 -3.21 18.73 -32.93
CA ASP A 6 -4.39 18.72 -33.81
C ASP A 6 -5.66 19.24 -33.11
N TYR A 7 -5.70 20.54 -32.73
CA TYR A 7 -6.99 21.24 -32.48
C TYR A 7 -6.92 22.79 -32.53
N GLN A 8 -5.98 23.38 -33.28
CA GLN A 8 -5.93 24.83 -33.52
C GLN A 8 -5.62 25.16 -34.99
N ASN A 9 -6.55 24.86 -35.90
CA ASN A 9 -6.55 25.42 -37.27
C ASN A 9 -7.91 25.30 -37.97
N SER A 10 -8.81 26.26 -37.72
CA SER A 10 -9.89 26.60 -38.65
C SER A 10 -10.41 28.01 -38.35
N LEU A 11 -10.72 28.77 -39.41
CA LEU A 11 -11.26 30.15 -39.39
C LEU A 11 -10.25 31.24 -38.96
N VAL A 12 -9.44 31.63 -39.94
CA VAL A 12 -8.68 32.90 -39.99
C VAL A 12 -9.36 33.81 -41.04
N GLU A 13 -8.99 35.10 -41.06
CA GLU A 13 -9.37 36.21 -41.95
C GLU A 13 -10.41 37.19 -41.33
N GLU A 14 -10.26 38.51 -41.49
CA GLU A 14 -9.44 39.25 -42.46
C GLU A 14 -8.14 39.93 -41.94
N GLN A 15 -7.24 40.15 -42.89
CA GLN A 15 -6.03 41.00 -42.87
C GLN A 15 -6.40 42.49 -43.12
N HIS A 16 -5.57 43.55 -43.02
CA HIS A 16 -4.20 43.90 -42.55
C HIS A 16 -4.24 45.45 -42.32
N LYS A 17 -3.30 46.17 -41.68
CA LYS A 17 -1.91 46.54 -42.07
C LYS A 17 -1.34 47.47 -40.97
N GLY A 18 -0.01 47.61 -40.81
CA GLY A 18 0.55 48.83 -40.17
C GLY A 18 1.78 48.80 -39.23
N LEU A 19 2.85 48.06 -39.55
CA LEU A 19 4.26 48.32 -39.15
C LEU A 19 4.65 48.77 -37.70
N LYS A 20 5.47 47.93 -37.03
CA LYS A 20 6.79 48.24 -36.38
C LYS A 20 6.88 49.27 -35.23
N PHE A 21 7.91 49.28 -34.38
CA PHE A 21 8.82 48.27 -33.77
C PHE A 21 9.63 49.02 -32.67
N LEU A 22 10.25 48.31 -31.71
CA LEU A 22 10.87 48.82 -30.47
C LEU A 22 9.88 49.49 -29.48
N SER A 23 9.89 49.30 -28.15
CA SER A 23 10.85 48.73 -27.18
C SER A 23 11.99 49.63 -26.68
N ALA A 24 11.67 50.59 -25.79
CA ALA A 24 12.62 51.09 -24.78
C ALA A 24 11.91 51.76 -23.58
N ILE A 25 12.21 51.24 -22.38
CA ILE A 25 12.38 51.97 -21.10
C ILE A 25 11.33 53.05 -20.73
N THR A 26 10.47 52.70 -19.77
CA THR A 26 10.24 53.55 -18.58
C THR A 26 9.79 52.69 -17.41
N MET A 27 10.47 52.80 -16.26
CA MET A 27 10.02 52.17 -15.02
C MET A 27 8.93 53.01 -14.33
N ALA A 28 8.21 52.36 -13.41
CA ALA A 28 7.29 52.97 -12.43
C ALA A 28 6.00 53.63 -12.97
N LEU A 29 4.93 52.83 -13.15
CA LEU A 29 3.57 53.27 -12.77
C LEU A 29 2.58 52.11 -12.51
N PRO A 30 2.57 51.48 -11.32
CA PRO A 30 1.51 50.58 -10.90
C PRO A 30 0.32 51.37 -10.34
N MET A 31 -0.41 52.08 -11.20
CA MET A 31 -1.59 52.87 -10.77
C MET A 31 -2.65 52.99 -11.88
N PHE A 32 -3.93 52.92 -11.48
CA PHE A 32 -5.12 53.14 -12.33
C PHE A 32 -5.35 52.22 -13.54
N LEU A 33 -5.42 50.91 -13.28
CA LEU A 33 -6.48 50.07 -13.88
C LEU A 33 -7.21 49.27 -12.79
N GLY A 34 -7.89 50.00 -11.90
CA GLY A 34 -8.77 49.40 -10.91
C GLY A 34 -9.93 48.68 -11.60
N THR A 35 -9.97 47.35 -11.50
CA THR A 35 -11.07 46.55 -12.03
C THR A 35 -12.37 46.95 -11.34
N THR A 36 -13.21 47.69 -12.05
CA THR A 36 -14.57 48.03 -11.60
C THR A 36 -15.44 46.79 -11.72
N GLN A 37 -15.21 45.82 -10.82
CA GLN A 37 -16.05 44.65 -10.63
C GLN A 37 -17.49 45.12 -10.47
N LYS A 38 -18.28 44.89 -11.53
CA LYS A 38 -19.70 45.23 -11.56
C LYS A 38 -20.39 44.45 -10.45
N ALA A 39 -21.48 44.99 -9.91
CA ALA A 39 -22.35 44.18 -9.07
C ALA A 39 -22.76 42.93 -9.88
N PHE A 40 -22.61 41.75 -9.29
CA PHE A 40 -23.14 40.51 -9.87
C PHE A 40 -24.66 40.60 -9.83
N ALA A 41 -25.25 41.17 -10.88
CA ALA A 41 -26.68 41.29 -11.02
C ALA A 41 -27.25 39.88 -11.13
N ILE A 42 -27.93 39.43 -10.07
CA ILE A 42 -28.46 38.07 -9.92
C ILE A 42 -29.21 37.71 -11.21
N LYS A 43 -28.63 36.79 -11.99
CA LYS A 43 -29.16 36.46 -13.32
C LYS A 43 -30.44 35.66 -13.17
N HIS A 44 -31.39 35.97 -14.04
CA HIS A 44 -32.61 35.20 -14.20
C HIS A 44 -32.30 33.93 -14.98
N LEU A 45 -32.61 32.78 -14.40
CA LEU A 45 -32.31 31.47 -14.94
C LEU A 45 -33.61 30.66 -15.04
N ASP A 46 -33.91 30.09 -16.21
CA ASP A 46 -35.12 29.28 -16.43
C ASP A 46 -35.16 27.99 -15.61
N LYS A 47 -33.99 27.50 -15.17
CA LYS A 47 -33.77 26.41 -14.20
C LYS A 47 -32.38 26.59 -13.56
N VAL A 48 -32.04 25.82 -12.54
CA VAL A 48 -30.66 25.75 -12.06
C VAL A 48 -29.78 25.14 -13.17
N PRO A 49 -28.67 25.78 -13.57
CA PRO A 49 -27.77 25.28 -14.59
C PRO A 49 -26.79 24.26 -14.01
N MET A 50 -26.31 23.31 -14.83
CA MET A 50 -25.02 22.68 -14.57
C MET A 50 -23.92 23.74 -14.78
N SER A 51 -22.90 23.75 -13.94
CA SER A 51 -21.85 24.77 -13.92
C SER A 51 -20.52 24.08 -13.64
N SER A 52 -19.48 24.32 -14.45
CA SER A 52 -18.14 23.90 -14.04
C SER A 52 -17.65 24.81 -12.91
N ILE A 53 -17.09 24.19 -11.87
CA ILE A 53 -16.48 24.90 -10.74
C ILE A 53 -15.07 25.32 -11.15
N VAL A 54 -14.69 26.55 -10.80
CA VAL A 54 -13.34 27.08 -10.95
C VAL A 54 -12.86 27.57 -9.58
N ARG A 55 -11.79 26.96 -9.06
CA ARG A 55 -11.12 27.44 -7.85
C ARG A 55 -10.50 28.81 -8.10
N ASP A 56 -10.73 29.77 -7.20
CA ASP A 56 -10.11 31.10 -7.26
C ASP A 56 -9.68 31.55 -5.86
N HIS A 57 -8.43 32.00 -5.74
CA HIS A 57 -7.83 32.56 -4.52
C HIS A 57 -8.38 33.98 -4.19
N SER A 58 -9.64 34.23 -4.52
CA SER A 58 -10.42 35.44 -4.28
C SER A 58 -10.44 35.82 -2.80
N MET A 59 -10.80 34.91 -1.90
CA MET A 59 -10.78 35.14 -0.45
C MET A 59 -9.38 35.39 0.13
N GLY A 60 -8.32 34.90 -0.53
CA GLY A 60 -6.93 34.99 -0.04
C GLY A 60 -6.64 34.05 1.14
N GLN A 61 -5.42 33.51 1.22
CA GLN A 61 -5.06 32.55 2.26
C GLN A 61 -4.91 33.23 3.63
N GLY A 62 -5.69 32.77 4.62
CA GLY A 62 -5.52 32.99 6.08
C GLY A 62 -5.53 34.42 6.66
N TYR A 63 -5.48 35.48 5.84
CA TYR A 63 -5.00 36.79 6.31
C TYR A 63 -6.03 37.70 7.02
N TYR A 64 -7.32 37.36 7.01
CA TYR A 64 -8.40 38.22 7.52
C TYR A 64 -8.97 37.85 8.89
N GLY A 65 -8.79 36.60 9.35
CA GLY A 65 -9.22 36.13 10.66
C GLY A 65 -9.17 34.62 10.77
N THR A 66 -9.46 34.10 11.96
CA THR A 66 -9.63 32.66 12.23
C THR A 66 -11.08 32.36 12.61
N VAL A 67 -11.56 31.17 12.28
CA VAL A 67 -12.87 30.67 12.72
C VAL A 67 -12.72 29.47 13.63
N THR A 68 -13.73 29.19 14.45
CA THR A 68 -13.74 28.02 15.34
C THR A 68 -15.09 27.32 15.26
N THR A 69 -15.07 26.03 14.98
CA THR A 69 -16.27 25.16 14.96
C THR A 69 -16.92 25.05 16.33
N PRO A 70 -18.19 24.60 16.43
CA PRO A 70 -18.80 24.23 17.71
C PRO A 70 -18.01 23.17 18.50
N SER A 71 -17.20 22.35 17.81
CA SER A 71 -16.29 21.35 18.39
C SER A 71 -14.90 21.87 18.77
N GLY A 72 -14.68 23.19 18.79
CA GLY A 72 -13.40 23.81 19.19
C GLY A 72 -12.26 23.70 18.17
N LYS A 73 -12.43 22.97 17.05
CA LYS A 73 -11.46 22.95 15.94
C LYS A 73 -11.39 24.33 15.28
N GLN A 74 -10.16 24.82 15.07
CA GLN A 74 -9.89 26.04 14.32
C GLN A 74 -9.61 25.70 12.85
N ASP A 75 -10.00 26.63 11.97
CA ASP A 75 -9.66 26.59 10.55
C ASP A 75 -8.95 27.89 10.11
N THR A 76 -8.12 27.74 9.07
CA THR A 76 -7.31 28.79 8.44
C THR A 76 -7.21 28.66 6.90
N VAL A 77 -7.82 27.65 6.25
CA VAL A 77 -7.44 27.19 4.89
C VAL A 77 -8.63 27.02 3.94
N HIS A 78 -9.35 28.12 3.66
CA HIS A 78 -10.38 28.14 2.59
C HIS A 78 -9.98 28.95 1.37
N GLU A 79 -10.10 28.32 0.20
CA GLU A 79 -10.06 28.96 -1.11
C GLU A 79 -11.48 29.34 -1.53
N GLY A 80 -11.64 30.48 -2.23
CA GLY A 80 -12.90 30.78 -2.89
C GLY A 80 -13.11 29.90 -4.12
N TRP A 81 -14.34 29.79 -4.59
CA TRP A 81 -14.60 29.25 -5.92
C TRP A 81 -15.82 29.88 -6.56
N HIS A 82 -15.76 30.01 -7.88
CA HIS A 82 -16.82 30.57 -8.71
C HIS A 82 -17.20 29.55 -9.77
N GLY A 83 -18.43 29.63 -10.28
CA GLY A 83 -18.90 28.78 -11.37
C GLY A 83 -19.08 29.58 -12.65
N ASP A 84 -19.17 28.85 -13.77
CA ASP A 84 -19.63 29.39 -15.05
C ASP A 84 -20.86 30.31 -14.89
N HIS A 85 -20.97 31.30 -15.78
CA HIS A 85 -22.04 32.31 -15.80
C HIS A 85 -22.03 33.31 -14.63
N ASP A 86 -20.87 33.59 -14.02
CA ASP A 86 -20.67 34.53 -12.92
C ASP A 86 -21.32 34.10 -11.58
N LEU A 87 -21.36 32.79 -11.28
CA LEU A 87 -21.90 32.28 -10.02
C LEU A 87 -20.84 32.34 -8.91
N ARG A 88 -21.17 32.90 -7.74
CA ARG A 88 -20.31 32.93 -6.56
C ARG A 88 -20.83 31.96 -5.52
N PHE A 89 -19.98 31.03 -5.11
CA PHE A 89 -20.27 30.09 -4.03
C PHE A 89 -19.66 30.57 -2.72
N TYR A 90 -20.25 30.09 -1.62
CA TYR A 90 -19.69 30.18 -0.28
C TYR A 90 -19.72 28.79 0.35
N CYS A 91 -18.67 28.43 1.09
CA CYS A 91 -18.56 27.17 1.82
C CYS A 91 -19.66 27.04 2.90
N LEU A 92 -20.14 25.81 3.13
CA LEU A 92 -21.00 25.45 4.27
C LEU A 92 -20.26 24.68 5.38
N GLN A 93 -19.13 24.02 5.09
CA GLN A 93 -18.43 23.09 6.00
C GLN A 93 -16.96 23.50 6.21
N PRO A 94 -16.62 24.30 7.24
CA PRO A 94 -15.31 24.95 7.40
C PRO A 94 -14.15 24.02 7.80
N MET A 95 -14.28 22.70 7.66
CA MET A 95 -13.25 21.70 7.99
C MET A 95 -12.99 20.70 6.86
N LYS A 96 -13.51 20.96 5.65
CA LYS A 96 -13.31 20.16 4.44
C LYS A 96 -12.64 21.03 3.36
N TYR A 97 -12.07 20.42 2.33
CA TYR A 97 -11.36 21.14 1.27
C TYR A 97 -12.30 21.76 0.23
N THR A 98 -11.86 22.79 -0.50
CA THR A 98 -12.58 23.25 -1.70
C THR A 98 -12.57 22.17 -2.79
N PRO A 99 -13.70 21.83 -3.44
CA PRO A 99 -13.77 20.81 -4.49
C PRO A 99 -12.74 20.99 -5.62
N ASN A 100 -12.35 19.89 -6.26
CA ASN A 100 -11.56 19.93 -7.49
C ASN A 100 -12.46 20.00 -8.73
N ILE A 101 -11.88 20.44 -9.86
CA ILE A 101 -12.61 20.59 -11.12
C ILE A 101 -12.72 19.21 -11.77
N GLY A 102 -13.95 18.69 -11.89
CA GLY A 102 -14.23 17.34 -12.41
C GLY A 102 -15.42 17.31 -13.35
N GLU A 103 -16.62 17.03 -12.82
CA GLU A 103 -17.76 16.57 -13.62
C GLU A 103 -19.00 17.47 -13.54
N LYS A 104 -20.10 17.03 -14.19
CA LYS A 104 -21.35 17.80 -14.32
C LYS A 104 -22.33 17.47 -13.21
N GLU A 105 -22.00 17.91 -12.01
CA GLU A 105 -22.75 17.58 -10.80
C GLU A 105 -24.07 18.38 -10.66
N GLN A 106 -24.99 17.83 -9.85
CA GLN A 106 -26.34 18.35 -9.69
C GLN A 106 -26.44 19.31 -8.50
N PHE A 107 -27.20 20.39 -8.68
CA PHE A 107 -27.58 21.29 -7.58
C PHE A 107 -28.86 20.77 -6.91
N ASN A 108 -28.79 20.40 -5.63
CA ASN A 108 -29.96 20.04 -4.84
C ASN A 108 -30.55 21.28 -4.13
N HIS A 109 -31.87 21.28 -3.94
CA HIS A 109 -32.61 22.45 -3.47
C HIS A 109 -32.62 22.58 -1.95
N TYR A 110 -31.59 23.23 -1.40
CA TYR A 110 -31.48 23.57 0.02
C TYR A 110 -31.81 25.06 0.27
N ASP A 111 -33.09 25.41 0.44
CA ASP A 111 -33.49 26.82 0.60
C ASP A 111 -33.49 27.28 2.07
N ASN A 112 -32.33 27.24 2.73
CA ASN A 112 -32.18 27.81 4.07
C ASN A 112 -32.39 29.34 4.03
N GLY A 113 -33.57 29.79 4.48
CA GLY A 113 -33.98 31.20 4.43
C GLY A 113 -33.05 32.16 5.17
N ASN A 114 -32.33 31.71 6.19
CA ASN A 114 -31.31 32.53 6.88
C ASN A 114 -30.07 32.71 6.01
N VAL A 115 -29.56 31.63 5.40
CA VAL A 115 -28.42 31.67 4.45
C VAL A 115 -28.77 32.51 3.23
N ARG A 116 -29.96 32.32 2.63
CA ARG A 116 -30.46 33.17 1.54
C ARG A 116 -30.45 34.65 1.91
N ALA A 117 -30.96 35.02 3.09
CA ALA A 117 -31.01 36.41 3.52
C ALA A 117 -29.60 37.00 3.78
N VAL A 118 -28.66 36.20 4.31
CA VAL A 118 -27.24 36.56 4.43
C VAL A 118 -26.62 36.84 3.06
N LEU A 119 -26.79 35.95 2.09
CA LEU A 119 -26.26 36.09 0.74
C LEU A 119 -26.83 37.33 0.01
N ARG A 120 -28.11 37.65 0.23
CA ARG A 120 -28.75 38.87 -0.30
C ARG A 120 -28.24 40.15 0.39
N CYS A 121 -27.82 40.06 1.64
CA CYS A 121 -27.32 41.18 2.43
C CYS A 121 -25.86 41.53 2.10
N GLY A 122 -25.03 40.50 1.92
CA GLY A 122 -23.56 40.57 1.78
C GLY A 122 -23.01 40.73 0.37
N PHE A 123 -21.72 40.41 0.23
CA PHE A 123 -20.97 40.48 -1.03
C PHE A 123 -21.44 39.43 -2.05
N GLY A 124 -21.14 39.64 -3.33
CA GLY A 124 -21.75 38.90 -4.45
C GLY A 124 -23.03 39.60 -4.89
N ALA A 125 -24.13 39.45 -4.14
CA ALA A 125 -25.39 40.17 -4.41
C ALA A 125 -25.23 41.70 -4.40
N ASN A 126 -24.21 42.20 -3.69
CA ASN A 126 -23.81 43.60 -3.64
C ASN A 126 -22.36 43.73 -4.12
N SER A 127 -22.07 44.73 -4.97
CA SER A 127 -20.67 45.02 -5.38
C SER A 127 -19.82 45.50 -4.20
N SER A 128 -18.49 45.47 -4.33
CA SER A 128 -17.58 46.03 -3.33
C SER A 128 -17.87 47.52 -3.06
N LYS A 129 -18.18 48.30 -4.10
CA LYS A 129 -18.62 49.70 -3.96
C LYS A 129 -19.98 49.84 -3.27
N THR A 130 -20.89 48.89 -3.45
CA THR A 130 -22.19 48.86 -2.77
C THR A 130 -22.03 48.50 -1.29
N MET A 131 -21.17 47.52 -0.96
CA MET A 131 -20.87 47.14 0.41
C MET A 131 -20.13 48.28 1.14
N ALA A 132 -19.08 48.86 0.56
CA ALA A 132 -18.41 50.02 1.13
C ALA A 132 -19.40 51.15 1.50
N ALA A 133 -20.34 51.48 0.60
CA ALA A 133 -21.38 52.48 0.85
C ALA A 133 -22.39 52.09 1.95
N LYS A 134 -22.65 50.79 2.16
CA LYS A 134 -23.46 50.26 3.28
C LYS A 134 -22.72 50.32 4.62
N LEU A 135 -21.41 50.10 4.60
CA LEU A 135 -20.58 49.98 5.81
C LEU A 135 -20.18 51.33 6.42
N GLY A 136 -20.11 52.40 5.63
CA GLY A 136 -20.01 53.77 6.15
C GLY A 136 -19.18 54.72 5.29
N LYS A 137 -19.20 56.02 5.65
CA LYS A 137 -18.33 57.03 5.02
C LYS A 137 -16.86 56.69 5.32
N GLY A 138 -16.07 56.49 4.28
CA GLY A 138 -14.62 56.24 4.37
C GLY A 138 -14.20 54.77 4.25
N MET A 139 -15.14 53.82 4.23
CA MET A 139 -14.81 52.41 3.96
C MET A 139 -14.34 52.27 2.49
N PRO A 140 -13.16 51.65 2.22
CA PRO A 140 -12.74 51.37 0.85
C PRO A 140 -13.53 50.22 0.22
N ALA A 141 -13.52 50.11 -1.10
CA ALA A 141 -14.15 49.01 -1.83
C ALA A 141 -13.22 47.78 -1.86
N ASP A 142 -13.20 47.00 -0.78
CA ASP A 142 -12.34 45.82 -0.60
C ASP A 142 -13.10 44.52 -0.90
N PRO A 143 -13.05 43.98 -2.14
CA PRO A 143 -13.82 42.79 -2.50
C PRO A 143 -13.40 41.54 -1.71
N LYS A 144 -12.10 41.37 -1.43
CA LYS A 144 -11.56 40.16 -0.78
C LYS A 144 -12.01 40.09 0.69
N ALA A 145 -11.86 41.19 1.42
CA ALA A 145 -12.31 41.26 2.80
C ALA A 145 -13.84 41.16 2.92
N PHE A 146 -14.59 41.76 1.99
CA PHE A 146 -16.06 41.66 2.01
C PHE A 146 -16.57 40.26 1.65
N GLU A 147 -15.87 39.52 0.80
CA GLU A 147 -16.12 38.10 0.54
C GLU A 147 -15.88 37.26 1.79
N PHE A 148 -14.72 37.38 2.43
CA PHE A 148 -14.40 36.65 3.67
C PHE A 148 -15.39 36.98 4.81
N GLY A 149 -15.77 38.25 4.98
CA GLY A 149 -16.80 38.65 5.95
C GLY A 149 -18.20 38.09 5.64
N THR A 150 -18.52 37.89 4.35
CA THR A 150 -19.77 37.22 3.92
C THR A 150 -19.69 35.71 4.17
N GLN A 151 -18.56 35.08 3.90
CA GLN A 151 -18.29 33.67 4.18
C GLN A 151 -18.43 33.35 5.68
N CYS A 152 -17.87 34.19 6.55
CA CYS A 152 -18.03 34.08 8.01
C CYS A 152 -19.50 34.17 8.43
N ALA A 153 -20.29 35.03 7.79
CA ALA A 153 -21.72 35.16 8.06
C ALA A 153 -22.52 33.93 7.59
N VAL A 154 -22.18 33.35 6.42
CA VAL A 154 -22.77 32.11 5.90
C VAL A 154 -22.55 30.96 6.88
N TRP A 155 -21.32 30.70 7.30
CA TRP A 155 -21.03 29.68 8.31
C TRP A 155 -21.75 29.94 9.63
N LYS A 156 -21.86 31.21 10.06
CA LYS A 156 -22.50 31.53 11.34
C LYS A 156 -24.01 31.27 11.33
N VAL A 157 -24.70 31.49 10.22
CA VAL A 157 -26.16 31.20 10.11
C VAL A 157 -26.47 29.78 9.64
N ALA A 158 -25.50 29.07 9.06
CA ALA A 158 -25.57 27.63 8.80
C ALA A 158 -25.25 26.77 10.05
N GLY A 159 -24.76 27.38 11.13
CA GLY A 159 -24.40 26.69 12.38
C GLY A 159 -22.97 26.12 12.40
N SER A 160 -22.23 26.23 11.30
CA SER A 160 -20.92 25.61 11.09
C SER A 160 -19.79 26.18 11.96
N ILE A 161 -19.96 27.39 12.53
CA ILE A 161 -18.99 28.02 13.44
C ILE A 161 -19.60 28.51 14.75
N GLY A 162 -18.88 28.27 15.85
CA GLY A 162 -19.14 28.84 17.17
C GLY A 162 -18.71 30.31 17.22
N THR A 163 -17.47 30.60 16.84
CA THR A 163 -16.87 31.96 16.91
C THR A 163 -16.06 32.30 15.66
N VAL A 164 -15.81 33.59 15.47
CA VAL A 164 -14.87 34.16 14.48
C VAL A 164 -14.05 35.25 15.17
N THR A 165 -12.75 35.28 14.89
CA THR A 165 -11.80 36.28 15.40
C THR A 165 -11.14 36.98 14.22
N PHE A 166 -11.48 38.24 13.99
CA PHE A 166 -10.92 39.01 12.87
C PHE A 166 -9.52 39.55 13.19
N ASN A 167 -8.64 39.54 12.20
CA ASN A 167 -7.29 40.06 12.34
C ASN A 167 -7.30 41.59 12.44
N LYS A 168 -6.43 42.17 13.28
CA LYS A 168 -6.35 43.63 13.50
C LYS A 168 -5.80 44.43 12.29
N THR A 169 -5.53 43.76 11.18
CA THR A 169 -5.10 44.33 9.88
C THR A 169 -6.21 45.19 9.26
N ALA A 170 -5.89 46.00 8.24
CA ALA A 170 -6.89 46.80 7.54
C ALA A 170 -7.98 45.92 6.90
N GLY A 171 -7.59 44.88 6.14
CA GLY A 171 -8.53 43.93 5.54
C GLY A 171 -9.32 43.12 6.56
N GLY A 172 -8.73 42.72 7.69
CA GLY A 172 -9.47 42.04 8.75
C GLY A 172 -10.57 42.92 9.35
N LYS A 173 -10.31 44.22 9.55
CA LYS A 173 -11.33 45.22 9.95
C LYS A 173 -12.40 45.46 8.87
N HIS A 174 -12.04 45.43 7.59
CA HIS A 174 -13.02 45.51 6.49
C HIS A 174 -13.93 44.27 6.47
N ALA A 175 -13.38 43.08 6.74
CA ALA A 175 -14.12 41.82 6.84
C ALA A 175 -15.03 41.78 8.07
N GLU A 176 -14.52 42.22 9.23
CA GLU A 176 -15.27 42.40 10.47
C GLU A 176 -16.46 43.34 10.28
N ALA A 177 -16.25 44.50 9.64
CA ALA A 177 -17.32 45.43 9.34
C ALA A 177 -18.39 44.82 8.40
N CYS A 178 -17.95 44.07 7.38
CA CYS A 178 -18.84 43.35 6.47
C CYS A 178 -19.70 42.32 7.22
N TYR A 179 -19.06 41.45 8.01
CA TYR A 179 -19.70 40.45 8.85
C TYR A 179 -20.71 41.07 9.83
N ASN A 180 -20.29 42.09 10.59
CA ASN A 180 -21.14 42.75 11.59
C ASN A 180 -22.35 43.46 10.95
N TYR A 181 -22.19 44.06 9.77
CA TYR A 181 -23.33 44.60 9.01
C TYR A 181 -24.30 43.49 8.58
N ILE A 182 -23.79 42.40 8.00
CA ILE A 182 -24.62 41.28 7.54
C ILE A 182 -25.38 40.66 8.71
N MET A 183 -24.69 40.33 9.81
CA MET A 183 -25.30 39.72 11.00
C MET A 183 -26.33 40.63 11.68
N LYS A 184 -26.17 41.96 11.57
CA LYS A 184 -27.17 42.94 12.03
C LYS A 184 -28.40 43.01 11.10
N HIS A 185 -28.21 42.91 9.79
CA HIS A 185 -29.23 43.28 8.80
C HIS A 185 -29.89 42.10 8.04
N TYR A 186 -29.37 40.88 8.08
CA TYR A 186 -29.99 39.73 7.38
C TYR A 186 -31.38 39.33 7.90
N LYS A 187 -31.83 39.88 9.04
CA LYS A 187 -33.20 39.74 9.55
C LYS A 187 -34.16 40.81 9.01
N ASP A 188 -33.68 41.87 8.36
CA ASP A 188 -34.54 42.94 7.84
C ASP A 188 -35.47 42.43 6.73
N ALA A 189 -36.71 42.93 6.71
CA ALA A 189 -37.72 42.60 5.70
C ALA A 189 -37.27 42.87 4.24
N THR A 190 -36.25 43.72 4.04
CA THR A 190 -35.62 44.01 2.75
C THR A 190 -34.80 42.83 2.20
N TYR A 191 -34.25 41.98 3.08
CA TYR A 191 -33.42 40.82 2.71
C TYR A 191 -34.16 39.49 2.90
N ARG A 192 -35.17 39.44 3.77
CA ARG A 192 -35.94 38.22 4.11
C ARG A 192 -36.84 37.67 3.00
N GLY A 193 -37.46 38.53 2.19
CA GLY A 193 -38.32 38.06 1.10
C GLY A 193 -37.51 37.29 0.06
N ASP A 194 -38.10 36.25 -0.53
CA ASP A 194 -37.55 35.49 -1.66
C ASP A 194 -37.26 36.38 -2.89
N GLY A 195 -37.83 37.58 -2.97
CA GLY A 195 -37.63 38.54 -4.05
C GLY A 195 -38.60 38.39 -5.22
N THR A 196 -39.62 37.52 -5.13
CA THR A 196 -40.61 37.20 -6.17
C THR A 196 -40.91 38.35 -7.13
N THR A 197 -40.77 38.07 -8.42
CA THR A 197 -41.33 38.91 -9.49
C THR A 197 -42.84 39.05 -9.32
N THR A 198 -43.31 40.28 -9.08
CA THR A 198 -44.73 40.63 -9.04
C THR A 198 -45.09 41.56 -10.20
N LEU A 199 -46.33 41.45 -10.69
CA LEU A 199 -46.84 42.21 -11.83
C LEU A 199 -48.05 43.06 -11.42
N SER A 200 -48.01 44.35 -11.79
CA SER A 200 -49.11 45.30 -11.60
C SER A 200 -49.52 45.92 -12.93
N ILE A 201 -50.78 46.33 -13.06
CA ILE A 201 -51.29 47.10 -14.20
C ILE A 201 -52.10 48.26 -13.63
N HIS A 202 -51.79 49.49 -14.02
CA HIS A 202 -52.49 50.68 -13.56
C HIS A 202 -52.58 51.75 -14.66
N GLN A 203 -53.42 52.76 -14.45
CA GLN A 203 -53.62 53.84 -15.43
C GLN A 203 -52.56 54.93 -15.26
N VAL A 204 -52.07 55.47 -16.38
CA VAL A 204 -51.14 56.61 -16.41
C VAL A 204 -51.92 57.92 -16.55
N GLY A 205 -51.48 58.96 -15.83
CA GLY A 205 -52.12 60.29 -15.83
C GLY A 205 -53.35 60.39 -14.93
N THR A 206 -54.16 61.42 -15.14
CA THR A 206 -55.43 61.62 -14.42
C THR A 206 -56.41 60.48 -14.69
N LYS A 207 -57.21 60.09 -13.69
CA LYS A 207 -58.24 59.04 -13.80
C LYS A 207 -59.13 59.28 -15.03
N ALA A 208 -59.28 58.28 -15.89
CA ALA A 208 -60.14 58.41 -17.07
C ALA A 208 -61.61 58.61 -16.65
N ALA A 209 -62.37 59.36 -17.45
CA ALA A 209 -63.79 59.59 -17.20
C ALA A 209 -64.56 58.26 -17.06
N LYS A 210 -65.58 58.24 -16.19
CA LYS A 210 -66.42 57.05 -15.95
C LYS A 210 -67.12 56.66 -17.27
N GLY A 211 -66.82 55.46 -17.79
CA GLY A 211 -67.30 55.00 -19.11
C GLY A 211 -66.31 55.21 -20.28
N ALA A 212 -65.09 55.72 -20.04
CA ALA A 212 -64.09 55.91 -21.10
C ALA A 212 -63.75 54.60 -21.84
N ARG A 213 -64.07 54.57 -23.15
CA ARG A 213 -63.83 53.41 -24.04
C ARG A 213 -62.34 53.15 -24.30
N THR A 214 -61.47 54.09 -24.01
CA THR A 214 -60.00 54.00 -24.12
C THR A 214 -59.36 54.36 -22.77
N ARG A 215 -58.33 53.62 -22.35
CA ARG A 215 -57.47 53.96 -21.20
C ARG A 215 -56.00 53.86 -21.60
N HIS A 216 -55.15 54.72 -21.04
CA HIS A 216 -53.70 54.63 -21.13
C HIS A 216 -53.15 53.92 -19.89
N LEU A 217 -52.53 52.76 -20.05
CA LEU A 217 -52.08 51.90 -18.98
C LEU A 217 -50.56 51.74 -19.00
N ILE A 218 -49.99 51.39 -17.87
CA ILE A 218 -48.63 50.85 -17.75
C ILE A 218 -48.69 49.53 -16.98
N ALA A 219 -47.79 48.62 -17.32
CA ALA A 219 -47.63 47.34 -16.66
C ALA A 219 -46.24 47.26 -16.02
N ASP A 220 -46.22 47.26 -14.69
CA ASP A 220 -45.03 47.47 -13.88
C ASP A 220 -44.67 46.21 -13.10
N VAL A 221 -43.46 45.73 -13.36
CA VAL A 221 -42.84 44.57 -12.71
C VAL A 221 -42.02 45.03 -11.51
N HIS A 222 -42.23 44.40 -10.37
CA HIS A 222 -41.46 44.65 -9.15
C HIS A 222 -40.77 43.39 -8.68
N GLU A 223 -39.49 43.50 -8.31
CA GLU A 223 -38.67 42.41 -7.77
C GLU A 223 -37.96 42.89 -6.52
N ASN A 224 -37.99 42.09 -5.46
CA ASN A 224 -37.67 42.53 -4.10
C ASN A 224 -38.34 43.89 -3.73
N LYS A 225 -39.62 44.05 -4.07
CA LYS A 225 -40.43 45.28 -3.92
C LYS A 225 -39.91 46.52 -4.70
N LYS A 226 -38.94 46.37 -5.59
CA LYS A 226 -38.33 47.46 -6.38
C LYS A 226 -38.81 47.43 -7.84
N LEU A 227 -39.27 48.57 -8.35
CA LEU A 227 -39.74 48.72 -9.73
C LEU A 227 -38.62 48.48 -10.77
N ILE A 228 -38.85 47.56 -11.69
CA ILE A 228 -37.95 47.23 -12.80
C ILE A 228 -38.21 48.17 -13.98
N LYS A 229 -37.42 49.25 -14.06
CA LYS A 229 -37.50 50.27 -15.13
C LYS A 229 -37.00 49.81 -16.51
N LYS A 230 -36.45 48.59 -16.65
CA LYS A 230 -35.98 48.06 -17.94
C LYS A 230 -37.12 47.29 -18.63
N PRO A 231 -37.59 47.68 -19.83
CA PRO A 231 -38.72 47.03 -20.49
C PRO A 231 -38.45 45.55 -20.83
N ARG A 232 -39.35 44.67 -20.37
CA ARG A 232 -39.35 43.22 -20.65
C ARG A 232 -40.50 42.86 -21.59
N ASN A 233 -40.40 41.73 -22.28
CA ASN A 233 -41.56 41.18 -23.01
C ASN A 233 -42.58 40.64 -22.01
N MET A 234 -43.86 40.92 -22.27
CA MET A 234 -44.99 40.50 -21.46
C MET A 234 -46.07 39.94 -22.38
N SER A 235 -46.53 38.73 -22.11
CA SER A 235 -47.64 38.12 -22.83
C SER A 235 -48.96 38.75 -22.40
N ILE A 236 -49.89 38.93 -23.33
CA ILE A 236 -51.21 39.50 -23.08
C ILE A 236 -52.31 38.66 -23.74
N LYS A 237 -53.39 38.44 -22.98
CA LYS A 237 -54.63 37.81 -23.42
C LYS A 237 -55.74 38.88 -23.34
N LEU A 238 -56.39 39.13 -24.46
CA LEU A 238 -57.37 40.23 -24.62
C LEU A 238 -58.77 39.67 -24.82
N LYS A 239 -59.70 40.02 -23.92
CA LYS A 239 -61.15 39.88 -24.13
C LYS A 239 -61.71 41.26 -24.43
N ASP A 240 -62.42 41.38 -25.56
CA ASP A 240 -63.20 42.57 -25.96
C ASP A 240 -62.45 43.91 -26.02
N LEU A 241 -61.12 43.84 -26.05
CA LEU A 241 -60.19 44.97 -26.17
C LEU A 241 -59.36 44.88 -27.44
N THR A 242 -58.79 46.03 -27.82
CA THR A 242 -57.66 46.19 -28.73
C THR A 242 -56.55 46.95 -27.99
N VAL A 243 -55.28 46.66 -28.26
CA VAL A 243 -54.14 47.32 -27.60
C VAL A 243 -53.20 47.90 -28.66
N LYS A 244 -52.66 49.10 -28.38
CA LYS A 244 -51.58 49.74 -29.13
C LYS A 244 -50.44 50.15 -28.20
N GLN A 245 -49.20 49.94 -28.65
CA GLN A 245 -47.98 50.34 -27.92
C GLN A 245 -46.92 50.71 -28.96
N GLY A 246 -46.31 51.89 -28.83
CA GLY A 246 -45.43 52.44 -29.87
C GLY A 246 -46.16 52.71 -31.20
N GLY A 247 -47.45 53.07 -31.16
CA GLY A 247 -48.31 53.28 -32.33
C GLY A 247 -48.85 52.00 -32.98
N ALA A 248 -48.03 50.94 -33.05
CA ALA A 248 -48.42 49.62 -33.55
C ALA A 248 -49.50 48.95 -32.69
N ALA A 249 -50.32 48.10 -33.32
CA ALA A 249 -51.34 47.29 -32.64
C ALA A 249 -50.78 45.93 -32.21
N HIS A 250 -51.15 45.47 -31.01
CA HIS A 250 -50.63 44.25 -30.39
C HIS A 250 -51.76 43.36 -29.87
N THR A 251 -51.63 42.06 -30.10
CA THR A 251 -52.65 41.05 -29.75
C THR A 251 -52.13 39.89 -28.89
N LYS A 252 -50.81 39.73 -28.76
CA LYS A 252 -50.16 38.60 -28.06
C LYS A 252 -49.09 39.01 -27.04
N GLN A 253 -48.26 40.02 -27.33
CA GLN A 253 -47.27 40.55 -26.40
C GLN A 253 -47.17 42.07 -26.47
N ILE A 254 -46.74 42.70 -25.37
CA ILE A 254 -46.31 44.10 -25.26
C ILE A 254 -45.09 44.20 -24.32
N LYS A 255 -44.52 45.40 -24.16
CA LYS A 255 -43.43 45.69 -23.23
C LYS A 255 -43.93 46.17 -21.85
N THR A 256 -43.25 45.76 -20.78
CA THR A 256 -43.42 46.29 -19.41
C THR A 256 -42.74 47.67 -19.25
N ALA A 257 -43.08 48.42 -18.20
CA ALA A 257 -42.51 49.74 -17.89
C ALA A 257 -42.61 50.78 -19.03
N THR A 258 -43.53 50.57 -19.97
CA THR A 258 -43.80 51.47 -21.11
C THR A 258 -45.29 51.58 -21.37
N ASN A 259 -45.79 52.81 -21.47
CA ASN A 259 -47.21 53.11 -21.64
C ASN A 259 -47.80 52.41 -22.87
N PHE A 260 -48.99 51.82 -22.72
CA PHE A 260 -49.79 51.27 -23.81
C PHE A 260 -51.23 51.81 -23.74
N THR A 261 -51.88 51.91 -24.89
CA THR A 261 -53.27 52.36 -25.02
C THR A 261 -54.15 51.16 -25.28
N ALA A 262 -55.23 51.02 -24.53
CA ALA A 262 -56.16 49.91 -24.64
C ALA A 262 -57.60 50.41 -24.81
N THR A 263 -58.33 49.86 -25.78
CA THR A 263 -59.62 50.38 -26.27
C THR A 263 -60.64 49.26 -26.45
N LEU A 264 -61.86 49.44 -25.93
CA LEU A 264 -62.99 48.52 -26.07
C LEU A 264 -63.42 48.39 -27.54
N LYS A 265 -63.57 47.15 -28.02
CA LYS A 265 -64.10 46.83 -29.35
C LYS A 265 -65.52 47.39 -29.52
N THR A 266 -65.88 47.74 -30.74
CA THR A 266 -67.22 48.25 -31.10
C THR A 266 -68.29 47.25 -30.65
N GLY A 267 -69.35 47.74 -29.99
CA GLY A 267 -70.39 46.91 -29.36
C GLY A 267 -70.08 46.43 -27.94
N SER A 268 -68.81 46.37 -27.52
CA SER A 268 -68.43 45.92 -26.18
C SER A 268 -68.52 47.03 -25.13
N ASN A 269 -69.11 46.72 -23.97
CA ASN A 269 -69.18 47.57 -22.78
C ASN A 269 -68.24 47.11 -21.64
N THR A 270 -67.77 45.87 -21.70
CA THR A 270 -66.80 45.24 -20.79
C THR A 270 -65.60 44.72 -21.57
N GLY A 271 -64.47 44.51 -20.92
CA GLY A 271 -63.27 43.93 -21.54
C GLY A 271 -62.16 43.74 -20.52
N THR A 272 -61.26 42.78 -20.78
CA THR A 272 -60.18 42.41 -19.84
C THR A 272 -58.87 42.26 -20.57
N ILE A 273 -57.81 42.86 -20.02
CA ILE A 273 -56.42 42.52 -20.37
C ILE A 273 -55.83 41.69 -19.23
N THR A 274 -55.54 40.43 -19.51
CA THR A 274 -54.74 39.58 -18.63
C THR A 274 -53.32 39.57 -19.15
N ALA A 275 -52.38 40.04 -18.33
CA ALA A 275 -50.97 40.11 -18.69
C ALA A 275 -50.13 39.16 -17.81
N GLU A 276 -49.08 38.60 -18.41
CA GLU A 276 -48.30 37.49 -17.90
C GLU A 276 -46.81 37.71 -18.20
N VAL A 277 -45.96 37.67 -17.16
CA VAL A 277 -44.49 37.67 -17.27
C VAL A 277 -43.89 36.46 -16.53
N PRO A 278 -42.75 35.89 -16.97
CA PRO A 278 -42.05 34.88 -16.18
C PRO A 278 -41.71 35.41 -14.78
N ALA A 279 -41.97 34.60 -13.75
CA ALA A 279 -41.68 34.94 -12.37
C ALA A 279 -40.45 34.20 -11.85
N TYR A 280 -39.57 34.92 -11.16
CA TYR A 280 -38.32 34.43 -10.59
C TYR A 280 -38.30 34.68 -9.08
N ASN A 281 -37.82 33.68 -8.34
CA ASN A 281 -37.59 33.74 -6.91
C ASN A 281 -36.09 33.55 -6.65
N THR A 282 -35.53 34.25 -5.67
CA THR A 282 -34.13 34.03 -5.26
C THR A 282 -34.04 32.84 -4.30
N VAL A 283 -33.09 31.94 -4.57
CA VAL A 283 -32.85 30.70 -3.82
C VAL A 283 -31.36 30.62 -3.46
N ALA A 284 -31.06 29.94 -2.36
CA ALA A 284 -29.69 29.62 -1.94
C ALA A 284 -29.32 28.19 -2.39
N ALA A 285 -29.23 27.96 -3.71
CA ALA A 285 -29.00 26.62 -4.25
C ALA A 285 -27.66 26.04 -3.75
N VAL A 286 -27.65 24.76 -3.37
CA VAL A 286 -26.46 24.08 -2.84
C VAL A 286 -25.92 23.07 -3.84
N TYR A 287 -24.60 23.15 -3.98
CA TYR A 287 -23.74 22.15 -4.56
C TYR A 287 -23.25 21.23 -3.43
N TYR A 288 -23.41 19.92 -3.63
CA TYR A 288 -22.93 18.87 -2.72
C TYR A 288 -21.75 18.16 -3.40
N SER A 289 -20.62 17.99 -2.71
CA SER A 289 -19.40 17.42 -3.32
C SER A 289 -19.40 15.91 -3.49
N GLY A 290 -20.46 15.22 -3.03
CA GLY A 290 -20.57 13.76 -3.06
C GLY A 290 -19.60 12.99 -2.16
N ASP A 291 -18.72 13.68 -1.42
CA ASP A 291 -17.63 13.03 -0.67
C ASP A 291 -17.42 13.60 0.75
N ASN A 292 -16.60 12.90 1.54
CA ASN A 292 -16.24 13.34 2.90
C ASN A 292 -14.98 14.22 2.97
N VAL A 293 -14.31 14.48 1.84
CA VAL A 293 -13.07 15.26 1.76
C VAL A 293 -13.34 16.74 1.43
N HIS A 294 -14.28 17.01 0.53
CA HIS A 294 -14.56 18.35 0.02
C HIS A 294 -15.87 18.95 0.58
N GLN A 295 -15.94 20.27 0.59
CA GLN A 295 -17.01 21.03 1.25
C GLN A 295 -18.20 21.31 0.33
N ASN A 296 -19.41 21.16 0.87
CA ASN A 296 -20.62 21.65 0.22
C ASN A 296 -20.58 23.18 0.07
N GLY A 297 -21.10 23.70 -1.04
CA GLY A 297 -21.09 25.13 -1.37
C GLY A 297 -22.48 25.67 -1.68
N VAL A 298 -22.75 26.92 -1.33
CA VAL A 298 -24.04 27.58 -1.54
C VAL A 298 -23.92 28.82 -2.43
N ALA A 299 -24.83 28.97 -3.41
CA ALA A 299 -24.85 30.09 -4.35
C ALA A 299 -26.23 30.78 -4.38
N LEU A 300 -26.25 32.11 -4.50
CA LEU A 300 -27.50 32.89 -4.62
C LEU A 300 -27.91 33.05 -6.08
N MET A 301 -29.09 32.55 -6.44
CA MET A 301 -29.56 32.45 -7.83
C MET A 301 -31.01 32.94 -7.96
N ALA A 302 -31.40 33.57 -9.07
CA ALA A 302 -32.80 33.92 -9.34
C ALA A 302 -33.41 32.93 -10.33
N VAL A 303 -34.07 31.91 -9.80
CA VAL A 303 -34.61 30.78 -10.57
C VAL A 303 -36.08 31.02 -10.86
N LYS A 304 -36.50 30.66 -12.07
CA LYS A 304 -37.89 30.77 -12.53
C LYS A 304 -38.80 29.82 -11.75
N HIS A 305 -39.75 30.37 -11.01
CA HIS A 305 -40.72 29.60 -10.21
C HIS A 305 -42.13 29.61 -10.80
N GLY A 306 -42.40 30.43 -11.84
CA GLY A 306 -43.70 30.40 -12.51
C GLY A 306 -43.95 31.57 -13.45
N THR A 307 -45.17 32.12 -13.40
CA THR A 307 -45.62 33.26 -14.21
C THR A 307 -46.39 34.25 -13.33
N ALA A 308 -45.89 35.48 -13.20
CA ALA A 308 -46.59 36.55 -12.53
C ALA A 308 -47.70 37.07 -13.45
N LYS A 309 -48.94 36.93 -13.00
CA LYS A 309 -50.15 37.19 -13.78
C LYS A 309 -50.95 38.31 -13.14
N LYS A 310 -51.41 39.28 -13.95
CA LYS A 310 -52.34 40.32 -13.50
C LYS A 310 -53.40 40.59 -14.55
N THR A 311 -54.66 40.59 -14.12
CA THR A 311 -55.79 41.02 -14.96
C THR A 311 -56.21 42.43 -14.57
N TYR A 312 -56.51 43.24 -15.58
CA TYR A 312 -57.10 44.57 -15.46
C TYR A 312 -58.40 44.62 -16.27
N ASP A 313 -59.47 45.08 -15.62
CA ASP A 313 -60.85 45.00 -16.09
C ASP A 313 -61.43 46.39 -16.43
N TRP A 314 -62.38 46.45 -17.37
CA TRP A 314 -63.07 47.67 -17.76
C TRP A 314 -64.31 47.99 -16.92
N SER A 315 -64.84 47.02 -16.16
CA SER A 315 -65.95 47.22 -15.23
C SER A 315 -65.66 48.28 -14.16
N THR A 316 -66.73 48.80 -13.55
CA THR A 316 -66.69 49.61 -12.34
C THR A 316 -66.72 48.70 -11.10
N PRO A 317 -65.99 49.04 -10.04
CA PRO A 317 -65.75 48.12 -8.94
C PRO A 317 -66.99 47.96 -8.05
N GLU A 318 -67.50 46.73 -7.92
CA GLU A 318 -67.63 46.08 -6.61
C GLU A 318 -67.93 44.57 -6.69
N LYS A 319 -67.75 43.89 -5.56
CA LYS A 319 -68.13 42.51 -5.21
C LYS A 319 -67.50 41.37 -6.03
N THR A 320 -66.64 40.64 -5.33
CA THR A 320 -66.13 39.31 -5.67
C THR A 320 -67.27 38.32 -5.90
N THR A 321 -67.39 37.80 -7.12
CA THR A 321 -68.22 36.62 -7.40
C THR A 321 -67.55 35.38 -6.84
N HIS A 322 -68.25 34.63 -5.98
CA HIS A 322 -67.80 33.30 -5.54
C HIS A 322 -67.59 32.39 -6.77
N HIS A 323 -66.53 31.58 -6.73
CA HIS A 323 -66.55 30.31 -7.46
C HIS A 323 -67.42 29.31 -6.70
N ASP A 324 -68.03 28.36 -7.42
CA ASP A 324 -68.89 27.34 -6.83
C ASP A 324 -68.15 26.60 -5.71
N THR A 325 -68.74 26.61 -4.52
CA THR A 325 -68.12 26.27 -3.24
C THR A 325 -68.98 25.29 -2.44
N THR A 326 -69.87 24.56 -3.11
CA THR A 326 -70.86 23.61 -2.56
C THR A 326 -70.31 22.47 -1.69
N HIS A 327 -68.98 22.24 -1.69
CA HIS A 327 -68.30 21.39 -0.69
C HIS A 327 -67.46 22.15 0.34
N HIS A 328 -66.89 23.32 0.00
CA HIS A 328 -65.90 24.00 0.84
C HIS A 328 -66.49 24.63 2.11
N GLU A 329 -67.78 25.01 2.13
CA GLU A 329 -68.45 25.58 3.30
C GLU A 329 -68.69 24.58 4.45
N LYS A 330 -68.18 23.34 4.35
CA LYS A 330 -68.30 22.29 5.40
C LYS A 330 -66.99 21.55 5.70
N VAL A 331 -65.84 22.06 5.25
CA VAL A 331 -64.52 21.41 5.46
C VAL A 331 -63.83 22.02 6.68
N ASN A 332 -64.18 21.54 7.86
CA ASN A 332 -63.67 22.04 9.15
C ASN A 332 -62.36 21.38 9.61
N TYR A 333 -61.75 20.57 8.74
CA TYR A 333 -60.59 19.74 9.04
C TYR A 333 -59.55 19.74 7.92
N ALA A 334 -58.30 19.44 8.26
CA ALA A 334 -57.20 19.24 7.33
C ALA A 334 -56.40 17.99 7.70
N GLN A 335 -55.66 17.44 6.74
CA GLN A 335 -54.66 16.40 6.97
C GLN A 335 -53.54 16.57 5.94
N PHE A 336 -52.30 16.25 6.30
CA PHE A 336 -51.17 16.24 5.39
C PHE A 336 -50.48 14.88 5.32
N ASP A 337 -50.10 14.50 4.10
CA ASP A 337 -49.24 13.37 3.79
C ASP A 337 -47.86 13.88 3.38
N ILE A 338 -46.80 13.37 4.02
CA ILE A 338 -45.41 13.51 3.55
C ILE A 338 -45.06 12.26 2.75
N ASN A 339 -44.90 12.40 1.44
CA ASN A 339 -44.40 11.34 0.57
C ASN A 339 -42.87 11.25 0.72
N LYS A 340 -42.35 10.05 0.95
CA LYS A 340 -40.92 9.79 1.12
C LYS A 340 -40.38 8.81 0.09
N VAL A 341 -39.22 9.14 -0.46
CA VAL A 341 -38.40 8.27 -1.33
C VAL A 341 -36.92 8.43 -1.02
N ASP A 342 -36.12 7.51 -1.52
CA ASP A 342 -34.65 7.56 -1.59
C ASP A 342 -34.17 7.99 -3.00
N ASP A 343 -32.85 8.00 -3.18
CA ASP A 343 -32.12 8.28 -4.42
C ASP A 343 -32.36 7.26 -5.54
N GLU A 344 -32.93 6.09 -5.25
CA GLU A 344 -33.39 5.12 -6.26
C GLU A 344 -34.87 5.32 -6.64
N ASN A 345 -35.54 6.31 -6.04
CA ASN A 345 -36.99 6.56 -6.08
C ASN A 345 -37.87 5.50 -5.35
N ASP A 346 -37.25 4.58 -4.62
CA ASP A 346 -37.92 3.53 -3.85
C ASP A 346 -38.54 4.09 -2.55
N LYS A 347 -39.28 3.26 -1.82
CA LYS A 347 -40.08 3.69 -0.66
C LYS A 347 -39.31 3.53 0.65
N VAL A 348 -39.05 4.65 1.31
CA VAL A 348 -38.45 4.65 2.65
C VAL A 348 -39.53 4.38 3.69
N LEU A 349 -39.50 3.17 4.24
CA LEU A 349 -40.33 2.73 5.36
C LEU A 349 -39.72 3.21 6.69
N GLU A 350 -40.58 3.38 7.70
CA GLU A 350 -40.23 3.67 9.10
C GLU A 350 -39.43 4.96 9.36
N ALA A 351 -39.24 5.83 8.34
CA ALA A 351 -38.65 7.15 8.50
C ALA A 351 -39.55 8.05 9.37
N LYS A 352 -38.92 8.82 10.26
CA LYS A 352 -39.58 9.58 11.33
C LYS A 352 -39.41 11.07 11.11
N PHE A 353 -40.52 11.80 11.15
CA PHE A 353 -40.58 13.25 10.99
C PHE A 353 -41.08 13.90 12.27
N ASP A 354 -40.22 14.69 12.90
CA ASP A 354 -40.62 15.56 14.01
C ASP A 354 -41.34 16.78 13.44
N ILE A 355 -42.60 16.97 13.86
CA ILE A 355 -43.47 18.05 13.43
C ILE A 355 -43.40 19.20 14.44
N TYR A 356 -43.18 20.42 13.93
CA TYR A 356 -43.15 21.66 14.71
C TYR A 356 -44.17 22.64 14.13
N GLN A 357 -45.02 23.18 15.00
CA GLN A 357 -45.96 24.27 14.70
C GLN A 357 -45.19 25.59 14.71
N CYS A 358 -45.22 26.31 13.59
CA CYS A 358 -44.54 27.58 13.43
C CYS A 358 -45.19 28.66 14.31
N THR A 359 -44.38 29.56 14.87
CA THR A 359 -44.82 30.66 15.74
C THR A 359 -44.91 32.01 15.04
N ASP A 360 -44.43 32.12 13.79
CA ASP A 360 -44.58 33.33 12.97
C ASP A 360 -45.14 33.10 11.56
N ASP A 361 -45.65 34.19 10.96
CA ASP A 361 -46.23 34.23 9.60
C ASP A 361 -45.20 34.00 8.47
N SER A 362 -43.93 33.71 8.78
CA SER A 362 -42.98 33.23 7.76
C SER A 362 -43.17 31.74 7.49
N GLY A 363 -43.65 30.97 8.47
CA GLY A 363 -43.89 29.54 8.35
C GLY A 363 -42.64 28.65 8.33
N TRP A 364 -41.45 29.21 8.55
CA TRP A 364 -40.17 28.47 8.55
C TRP A 364 -39.46 28.44 9.90
N ASP A 365 -40.08 28.93 10.98
CA ASP A 365 -39.49 28.87 12.32
C ASP A 365 -39.70 27.50 12.98
N LYS A 366 -38.67 27.00 13.67
CA LYS A 366 -38.75 25.77 14.48
C LYS A 366 -39.42 26.10 15.82
N GLY A 367 -40.74 26.27 15.76
CA GLY A 367 -41.59 26.62 16.89
C GLY A 367 -41.90 25.45 17.82
N LYS A 368 -43.18 25.32 18.21
CA LYS A 368 -43.63 24.34 19.21
C LYS A 368 -43.62 22.93 18.62
N PHE A 369 -42.90 21.99 19.24
CA PHE A 369 -43.00 20.56 18.88
C PHE A 369 -44.43 20.04 19.10
N VAL A 370 -44.94 19.29 18.11
CA VAL A 370 -46.31 18.75 18.07
C VAL A 370 -46.29 17.25 18.35
N GLY A 371 -45.34 16.54 17.74
CA GLY A 371 -45.21 15.09 17.79
C GLY A 371 -44.35 14.57 16.64
N THR A 372 -44.07 13.27 16.64
CA THR A 372 -43.33 12.58 15.57
C THR A 372 -44.28 11.70 14.77
N ILE A 373 -44.28 11.80 13.44
CA ILE A 373 -45.01 10.90 12.54
C ILE A 373 -44.04 9.97 11.80
N THR A 374 -44.52 8.81 11.35
CA THR A 374 -43.68 7.76 10.75
C THR A 374 -44.21 7.33 9.38
N THR A 375 -43.34 7.02 8.42
CA THR A 375 -43.75 6.55 7.09
C THR A 375 -44.29 5.12 7.14
N ASP A 376 -45.41 4.90 6.46
CA ASP A 376 -46.01 3.58 6.29
C ASP A 376 -45.28 2.72 5.23
N LYS A 377 -45.78 1.51 5.00
CA LYS A 377 -45.27 0.57 3.98
C LYS A 377 -45.31 1.08 2.53
N ASN A 378 -45.92 2.24 2.28
CA ASN A 378 -46.00 2.88 0.96
C ASN A 378 -45.02 4.08 0.86
N GLY A 379 -44.24 4.34 1.91
CA GLY A 379 -43.37 5.51 2.04
C GLY A 379 -44.15 6.79 2.37
N VAL A 380 -45.27 6.73 3.09
CA VAL A 380 -46.10 7.92 3.38
C VAL A 380 -46.28 8.10 4.88
N ALA A 381 -45.78 9.22 5.42
CA ALA A 381 -46.09 9.64 6.79
C ALA A 381 -47.32 10.55 6.80
N LYS A 382 -48.24 10.35 7.75
CA LYS A 382 -49.57 10.99 7.75
C LYS A 382 -49.80 11.72 9.07
N SER A 383 -50.35 12.92 9.02
CA SER A 383 -50.65 13.74 10.21
C SER A 383 -51.80 13.23 11.07
N GLY A 384 -52.67 12.39 10.51
CA GLY A 384 -54.03 12.24 11.02
C GLY A 384 -54.89 13.48 10.72
N VAL A 385 -56.10 13.52 11.26
CA VAL A 385 -57.06 14.61 11.02
C VAL A 385 -56.83 15.74 12.04
N LEU A 386 -56.66 16.96 11.55
CA LEU A 386 -56.43 18.17 12.33
C LEU A 386 -57.65 19.12 12.24
N PRO A 387 -58.14 19.68 13.35
CA PRO A 387 -59.27 20.61 13.37
C PRO A 387 -58.89 22.01 12.85
N GLN A 388 -59.90 22.83 12.54
CA GLN A 388 -59.71 24.21 12.05
C GLN A 388 -58.94 25.13 13.02
N SER A 389 -58.89 24.82 14.32
CA SER A 389 -58.03 25.54 15.28
C SER A 389 -56.53 25.41 14.96
N ASP A 390 -56.16 24.36 14.23
CA ASP A 390 -54.79 23.94 14.02
C ASP A 390 -54.31 24.27 12.58
N PHE A 391 -55.05 25.13 11.86
CA PHE A 391 -54.77 25.57 10.49
C PHE A 391 -53.64 26.62 10.44
N HIS A 392 -52.43 26.15 10.73
CA HIS A 392 -51.21 26.94 10.80
C HIS A 392 -50.17 26.52 9.75
N HIS A 393 -49.05 27.24 9.71
CA HIS A 393 -47.82 26.71 9.13
C HIS A 393 -47.17 25.72 10.11
N TYR A 394 -46.60 24.65 9.55
CA TYR A 394 -45.78 23.67 10.25
C TYR A 394 -44.50 23.43 9.45
N ILE A 395 -43.46 22.96 10.14
CA ILE A 395 -42.32 22.31 9.50
C ILE A 395 -42.20 20.86 9.99
N ALA A 396 -41.90 19.95 9.07
CA ALA A 396 -41.45 18.60 9.39
C ALA A 396 -39.94 18.51 9.21
N ILE A 397 -39.25 17.95 10.18
CA ILE A 397 -37.80 17.71 10.14
C ILE A 397 -37.56 16.22 10.29
N GLU A 398 -36.76 15.62 9.40
CA GLU A 398 -36.43 14.20 9.52
C GLU A 398 -35.56 13.96 10.76
N HIS A 399 -35.94 12.95 11.54
CA HIS A 399 -35.30 12.53 12.77
C HIS A 399 -34.52 11.21 12.57
N SER A 400 -35.11 10.28 11.82
CA SER A 400 -34.47 9.03 11.41
C SER A 400 -35.01 8.55 10.08
N THR A 401 -34.22 7.76 9.37
CA THR A 401 -34.54 7.13 8.09
C THR A 401 -34.94 5.67 8.25
N GLY A 402 -35.21 4.99 7.13
CA GLY A 402 -35.06 3.53 7.06
C GLY A 402 -33.58 3.12 7.06
N LYS A 403 -33.30 1.82 7.15
CA LYS A 403 -31.94 1.28 7.19
C LYS A 403 -31.10 1.65 5.97
N ASN A 404 -29.78 1.75 6.17
CA ASN A 404 -28.79 2.05 5.13
C ASN A 404 -28.98 3.39 4.37
N LEU A 405 -29.73 4.36 4.93
CA LEU A 405 -30.00 5.67 4.33
C LEU A 405 -29.51 6.82 5.21
N ASP A 406 -28.95 7.86 4.61
CA ASP A 406 -28.51 9.09 5.30
C ASP A 406 -29.68 10.02 5.61
N VAL A 407 -29.79 10.46 6.87
CA VAL A 407 -30.85 11.36 7.36
C VAL A 407 -30.68 12.77 6.77
N ASP A 408 -31.73 13.31 6.16
CA ASP A 408 -31.76 14.70 5.67
C ASP A 408 -32.64 15.58 6.57
N PRO A 409 -32.05 16.35 7.52
CA PRO A 409 -32.80 17.23 8.41
C PRO A 409 -33.29 18.52 7.74
N THR A 410 -33.28 18.62 6.40
CA THR A 410 -33.83 19.77 5.66
C THR A 410 -35.34 19.92 5.97
N PRO A 411 -35.79 21.06 6.53
CA PRO A 411 -37.19 21.22 6.91
C PRO A 411 -38.14 21.25 5.71
N VAL A 412 -39.21 20.45 5.79
CA VAL A 412 -40.31 20.45 4.83
C VAL A 412 -41.40 21.39 5.34
N HIS A 413 -41.68 22.48 4.61
CA HIS A 413 -42.76 23.40 4.95
C HIS A 413 -44.13 22.81 4.60
N ILE A 414 -45.05 22.86 5.56
CA ILE A 414 -46.41 22.36 5.47
C ILE A 414 -47.34 23.53 5.79
N ASP A 415 -47.98 24.07 4.75
CA ASP A 415 -48.88 25.22 4.88
C ASP A 415 -50.34 24.76 4.96
N LEU A 416 -50.89 24.69 6.18
CA LEU A 416 -52.31 24.41 6.42
C LEU A 416 -53.16 25.69 6.55
N THR A 417 -52.66 26.85 6.12
CA THR A 417 -53.49 28.05 6.10
C THR A 417 -54.64 27.89 5.09
N LEU A 418 -55.82 28.40 5.45
CA LEU A 418 -57.04 28.23 4.65
C LEU A 418 -56.89 28.65 3.17
N PRO A 419 -56.16 29.74 2.81
CA PRO A 419 -55.93 30.09 1.40
C PRO A 419 -55.09 29.05 0.64
N ASN A 420 -54.07 28.47 1.27
CA ASN A 420 -53.25 27.44 0.63
C ASN A 420 -54.03 26.12 0.48
N LEU A 421 -54.77 25.71 1.51
CA LEU A 421 -55.62 24.52 1.46
C LEU A 421 -56.71 24.65 0.38
N GLN A 422 -57.35 25.81 0.24
CA GLN A 422 -58.34 26.06 -0.81
C GLN A 422 -57.76 26.03 -2.24
N GLN A 423 -56.45 26.28 -2.41
CA GLN A 423 -55.80 26.31 -3.72
C GLN A 423 -55.13 24.98 -4.09
N ASN A 424 -54.50 24.31 -3.12
CA ASN A 424 -53.51 23.25 -3.38
C ASN A 424 -53.83 21.91 -2.69
N ALA A 425 -54.79 21.84 -1.76
CA ALA A 425 -55.22 20.59 -1.12
C ALA A 425 -56.47 20.00 -1.81
N LYS A 426 -56.61 18.66 -1.78
CA LYS A 426 -57.79 17.95 -2.30
C LYS A 426 -58.83 17.82 -1.19
N VAL A 427 -60.10 18.10 -1.46
CA VAL A 427 -61.17 17.78 -0.50
C VAL A 427 -61.48 16.29 -0.57
N THR A 428 -61.36 15.59 0.56
CA THR A 428 -61.61 14.15 0.67
C THR A 428 -62.52 13.83 1.86
N LYS A 429 -63.18 12.67 1.83
CA LYS A 429 -63.73 12.06 3.05
C LYS A 429 -62.60 11.33 3.77
N THR A 430 -62.51 11.54 5.08
CA THR A 430 -61.60 10.85 5.99
C THR A 430 -62.35 10.49 7.27
N LYS A 431 -61.70 9.84 8.24
CA LYS A 431 -62.31 9.48 9.53
C LYS A 431 -61.71 10.26 10.69
N ASP A 432 -62.57 10.86 11.49
CA ASP A 432 -62.26 11.40 12.83
C ASP A 432 -62.87 10.44 13.86
N GLY A 433 -62.03 9.55 14.40
CA GLY A 433 -62.46 8.38 15.17
C GLY A 433 -63.37 7.46 14.32
N GLU A 434 -64.61 7.27 14.76
CA GLU A 434 -65.62 6.48 14.03
C GLU A 434 -66.36 7.30 12.95
N ASN A 435 -66.33 8.63 13.02
CA ASN A 435 -67.14 9.53 12.19
C ASN A 435 -66.49 9.82 10.83
N GLU A 436 -67.28 9.84 9.76
CA GLU A 436 -66.82 10.39 8.47
C GLU A 436 -66.86 11.91 8.48
N VAL A 437 -65.72 12.55 8.22
CA VAL A 437 -65.58 14.01 8.09
C VAL A 437 -65.02 14.38 6.72
N TRP A 438 -65.32 15.59 6.26
CA TRP A 438 -64.67 16.17 5.08
C TRP A 438 -63.44 16.96 5.50
N ALA A 439 -62.28 16.65 4.90
CA ALA A 439 -61.01 17.30 5.21
C ALA A 439 -60.29 17.80 3.94
N TYR A 440 -59.53 18.87 4.08
CA TYR A 440 -58.51 19.27 3.11
C TYR A 440 -57.29 18.36 3.23
N HIS A 441 -57.02 17.55 2.21
CA HIS A 441 -55.88 16.66 2.13
C HIS A 441 -54.76 17.31 1.32
N LEU A 442 -53.74 17.81 2.01
CA LEU A 442 -52.50 18.29 1.42
C LEU A 442 -51.52 17.11 1.23
N THR A 443 -50.71 17.14 0.18
CA THR A 443 -49.61 16.19 0.02
C THR A 443 -48.35 16.98 -0.28
N VAL A 444 -47.33 16.80 0.55
CA VAL A 444 -46.00 17.40 0.39
C VAL A 444 -44.97 16.31 0.08
N GLN A 445 -43.89 16.70 -0.60
CA GLN A 445 -42.76 15.82 -0.85
C GLN A 445 -41.76 16.01 0.29
N GLY A 446 -41.41 14.92 0.98
CA GLY A 446 -40.31 14.90 1.94
C GLY A 446 -38.95 14.99 1.23
N PRO A 447 -37.86 15.14 2.00
CA PRO A 447 -36.50 15.09 1.45
C PRO A 447 -36.25 13.76 0.73
N ILE A 448 -35.18 13.69 -0.05
CA ILE A 448 -34.70 12.45 -0.69
C ILE A 448 -33.47 12.02 0.07
N ASN A 449 -33.46 10.81 0.63
CA ASN A 449 -32.25 10.28 1.28
C ASN A 449 -31.35 9.67 0.24
N ASN A 450 -30.04 9.84 0.40
CA ASN A 450 -29.07 9.01 -0.29
C ASN A 450 -28.90 7.69 0.48
N HIS A 451 -28.52 6.63 -0.22
CA HIS A 451 -27.93 5.45 0.42
C HIS A 451 -26.59 5.79 1.06
N LYS A 452 -26.29 5.23 2.24
CA LYS A 452 -25.00 5.38 2.90
C LYS A 452 -23.88 4.90 1.98
N HIS A 453 -22.77 5.63 1.93
CA HIS A 453 -21.63 5.30 1.09
C HIS A 453 -21.05 3.92 1.45
N LEU A 454 -20.81 3.08 0.44
CA LEU A 454 -20.17 1.77 0.61
C LEU A 454 -18.85 1.90 1.38
N HIS A 455 -18.70 1.13 2.45
CA HIS A 455 -17.50 1.17 3.30
C HIS A 455 -16.73 -0.13 3.16
N LEU A 456 -15.41 -0.03 2.98
CA LEU A 456 -14.48 -1.15 2.83
C LEU A 456 -13.33 -1.02 3.83
N THR A 457 -13.02 -2.13 4.50
CA THR A 457 -11.74 -2.36 5.18
C THR A 457 -11.17 -3.71 4.71
N SER A 458 -9.86 -3.87 4.73
CA SER A 458 -9.14 -5.02 4.16
C SER A 458 -8.16 -5.62 5.18
N GLU A 459 -7.53 -6.75 4.82
CA GLU A 459 -6.32 -7.23 5.48
C GLU A 459 -5.58 -8.29 4.65
N ALA A 460 -4.49 -7.88 3.99
CA ALA A 460 -3.55 -8.77 3.33
C ALA A 460 -2.80 -9.69 4.31
N THR A 461 -2.67 -10.97 3.96
CA THR A 461 -1.88 -11.96 4.70
C THR A 461 -1.24 -12.97 3.75
N ASN A 462 -0.09 -13.56 4.11
CA ASN A 462 0.40 -14.77 3.43
C ASN A 462 -0.55 -15.93 3.73
N LEU A 463 -1.14 -16.58 2.71
CA LEU A 463 -2.09 -17.68 2.87
C LEU A 463 -1.50 -18.89 3.63
N GLU A 464 -0.17 -19.06 3.60
CA GLU A 464 0.49 -20.24 4.17
C GLU A 464 0.50 -20.26 5.71
N ASP A 465 0.45 -19.09 6.36
CA ASP A 465 0.55 -18.95 7.82
C ASP A 465 -0.22 -17.77 8.43
N ASN A 466 -0.88 -16.95 7.61
CA ASN A 466 -1.55 -15.70 7.96
C ASN A 466 -0.61 -14.59 8.48
N SER A 467 0.70 -14.68 8.24
CA SER A 467 1.66 -13.64 8.60
C SER A 467 1.72 -12.50 7.58
N LYS A 468 2.47 -11.43 7.91
CA LYS A 468 2.84 -10.36 6.98
C LYS A 468 4.18 -10.65 6.25
N PHE A 469 4.63 -11.90 6.22
CA PHE A 469 5.93 -12.29 5.66
C PHE A 469 5.81 -13.38 4.58
N ALA A 470 6.60 -13.26 3.52
CA ALA A 470 6.66 -14.25 2.44
C ALA A 470 8.11 -14.51 1.99
N GLN A 471 8.35 -15.68 1.40
CA GLN A 471 9.65 -16.08 0.84
C GLN A 471 9.66 -15.84 -0.68
N PRO A 472 10.70 -15.20 -1.25
CA PRO A 472 10.82 -14.95 -2.69
C PRO A 472 11.27 -16.19 -3.47
N ILE A 473 10.49 -17.28 -3.40
CA ILE A 473 10.78 -18.52 -4.13
C ILE A 473 10.58 -18.37 -5.65
N LYS A 474 11.35 -19.12 -6.43
CA LYS A 474 11.07 -19.39 -7.85
C LYS A 474 9.93 -20.40 -7.99
N GLY A 475 8.74 -19.97 -7.57
CA GLY A 475 7.55 -20.79 -7.40
C GLY A 475 6.37 -20.01 -6.81
N PRO A 476 5.21 -20.67 -6.63
CA PRO A 476 3.96 -20.00 -6.34
C PRO A 476 3.86 -19.54 -4.88
N VAL A 477 3.50 -18.27 -4.70
CA VAL A 477 3.12 -17.66 -3.41
C VAL A 477 1.69 -17.13 -3.53
N VAL A 478 0.89 -17.24 -2.47
CA VAL A 478 -0.50 -16.76 -2.47
C VAL A 478 -0.69 -15.78 -1.33
N ILE A 479 -1.05 -14.54 -1.67
CA ILE A 479 -1.51 -13.55 -0.70
C ILE A 479 -3.02 -13.67 -0.61
N ASN A 480 -3.52 -13.80 0.62
CA ASN A 480 -4.93 -13.90 0.96
C ASN A 480 -5.37 -12.55 1.53
N GLU A 481 -6.33 -11.93 0.85
CA GLU A 481 -6.85 -10.59 1.15
C GLU A 481 -8.25 -10.73 1.74
N GLN A 482 -8.49 -10.08 2.88
CA GLN A 482 -9.65 -10.28 3.75
C GLN A 482 -10.51 -9.03 3.84
N LEU A 483 -11.45 -8.89 2.91
CA LEU A 483 -12.25 -7.70 2.74
C LEU A 483 -13.50 -7.74 3.62
N ARG A 484 -13.78 -6.66 4.34
CA ARG A 484 -15.00 -6.43 5.11
C ARG A 484 -15.74 -5.26 4.50
N LEU A 485 -16.93 -5.53 3.99
CA LEU A 485 -17.80 -4.55 3.36
C LEU A 485 -18.96 -4.23 4.29
N ALA A 486 -19.32 -2.95 4.39
CA ALA A 486 -20.46 -2.46 5.17
C ALA A 486 -21.25 -1.42 4.36
N HIS A 487 -22.48 -1.13 4.81
CA HIS A 487 -23.46 -0.29 4.10
C HIS A 487 -23.94 -0.91 2.77
N LEU A 488 -23.92 -2.25 2.67
CA LEU A 488 -24.38 -2.97 1.49
C LEU A 488 -25.92 -2.88 1.36
N VAL A 489 -26.40 -2.70 0.12
CA VAL A 489 -27.83 -2.77 -0.23
C VAL A 489 -28.24 -4.23 -0.38
N GLY A 490 -29.41 -4.63 0.12
CA GLY A 490 -29.87 -6.02 0.02
C GLY A 490 -30.22 -6.45 -1.41
N THR A 491 -30.13 -7.76 -1.70
CA THR A 491 -30.46 -8.39 -3.00
C THR A 491 -29.61 -8.01 -4.23
N VAL A 492 -28.79 -6.95 -4.17
CA VAL A 492 -27.91 -6.54 -5.29
C VAL A 492 -26.58 -7.31 -5.30
N LYS A 493 -25.76 -7.09 -6.32
CA LYS A 493 -24.42 -7.69 -6.47
C LYS A 493 -23.34 -6.63 -6.40
N TYR A 494 -22.17 -7.03 -5.94
CA TYR A 494 -20.97 -6.18 -5.90
C TYR A 494 -19.82 -6.88 -6.61
N ASN A 495 -19.11 -6.18 -7.50
CA ASN A 495 -17.83 -6.64 -8.03
C ASN A 495 -16.72 -6.16 -7.09
N VAL A 496 -15.79 -7.06 -6.77
CA VAL A 496 -14.71 -6.80 -5.83
C VAL A 496 -13.40 -7.20 -6.48
N LYS A 497 -12.46 -6.26 -6.57
CA LYS A 497 -11.17 -6.42 -7.24
C LYS A 497 -10.03 -6.08 -6.29
N ALA A 498 -8.99 -6.89 -6.26
CA ALA A 498 -7.75 -6.63 -5.52
C ALA A 498 -6.52 -6.82 -6.42
N TRP A 499 -5.45 -6.05 -6.20
CA TRP A 499 -4.18 -6.17 -6.93
C TRP A 499 -2.96 -5.83 -6.07
N LEU A 500 -1.81 -6.37 -6.44
CA LEU A 500 -0.54 -6.11 -5.76
C LEU A 500 0.16 -4.86 -6.30
N VAL A 501 0.75 -4.07 -5.40
CA VAL A 501 1.48 -2.83 -5.68
C VAL A 501 2.85 -2.84 -5.00
N ASP A 502 3.89 -2.41 -5.72
CA ASP A 502 5.25 -2.22 -5.19
C ASP A 502 5.30 -0.98 -4.28
N LYS A 503 5.59 -1.16 -2.99
CA LYS A 503 5.52 -0.08 -2.00
C LYS A 503 6.48 1.06 -2.24
N ALA A 504 7.63 0.80 -2.87
CA ALA A 504 8.66 1.80 -3.12
C ALA A 504 8.36 2.68 -4.34
N THR A 505 7.46 2.24 -5.23
CA THR A 505 7.18 2.92 -6.51
C THR A 505 5.70 3.26 -6.76
N GLY A 506 4.78 2.69 -5.97
CA GLY A 506 3.34 2.81 -6.18
C GLY A 506 2.84 2.18 -7.48
N GLN A 507 3.65 1.35 -8.15
CA GLN A 507 3.29 0.72 -9.42
C GLN A 507 2.75 -0.70 -9.20
N PRO A 508 1.76 -1.17 -10.00
CA PRO A 508 1.29 -2.54 -9.91
C PRO A 508 2.40 -3.57 -10.14
N ILE A 509 2.44 -4.62 -9.31
CA ILE A 509 3.35 -5.75 -9.48
C ILE A 509 2.96 -6.52 -10.74
N THR A 510 3.93 -6.68 -11.65
CA THR A 510 3.78 -7.51 -12.84
C THR A 510 4.77 -8.68 -12.83
N ILE A 511 4.28 -9.88 -13.12
CA ILE A 511 5.06 -11.11 -13.31
C ILE A 511 4.69 -11.67 -14.69
N ASP A 512 5.67 -12.12 -15.47
CA ASP A 512 5.50 -12.54 -16.87
C ASP A 512 4.73 -11.54 -17.75
N GLY A 513 4.87 -10.24 -17.46
CA GLY A 513 4.18 -9.15 -18.14
C GLY A 513 2.69 -9.00 -17.79
N LYS A 514 2.19 -9.70 -16.76
CA LYS A 514 0.81 -9.63 -16.27
C LYS A 514 0.74 -9.05 -14.86
N GLN A 515 -0.23 -8.18 -14.61
CA GLN A 515 -0.51 -7.68 -13.26
C GLN A 515 -1.02 -8.82 -12.36
N ILE A 516 -0.56 -8.87 -11.11
CA ILE A 516 -1.11 -9.81 -10.12
C ILE A 516 -2.37 -9.18 -9.52
N GLU A 517 -3.52 -9.58 -10.05
CA GLU A 517 -4.84 -9.13 -9.63
C GLU A 517 -5.86 -10.28 -9.58
N VAL A 518 -6.95 -10.06 -8.86
CA VAL A 518 -8.08 -10.98 -8.72
C VAL A 518 -9.39 -10.18 -8.70
N GLU A 519 -10.42 -10.70 -9.35
CA GLU A 519 -11.76 -10.11 -9.39
C GLU A 519 -12.81 -11.17 -9.00
N LYS A 520 -13.85 -10.76 -8.27
CA LYS A 520 -14.89 -11.63 -7.73
C LYS A 520 -16.19 -10.87 -7.55
N THR A 521 -17.26 -11.30 -8.22
CA THR A 521 -18.62 -10.81 -7.92
C THR A 521 -19.19 -11.55 -6.71
N ILE A 522 -19.70 -10.81 -5.72
CA ILE A 522 -20.49 -11.31 -4.60
C ILE A 522 -21.95 -10.86 -4.69
N GLY A 523 -22.84 -11.51 -3.94
CA GLY A 523 -24.23 -11.10 -3.76
C GLY A 523 -24.48 -10.67 -2.32
N SER A 524 -25.17 -9.55 -2.13
CA SER A 524 -25.44 -9.00 -0.80
C SER A 524 -26.46 -9.85 -0.02
N PRO A 525 -26.22 -10.18 1.26
CA PRO A 525 -27.19 -10.85 2.12
C PRO A 525 -28.54 -10.10 2.23
N ASN A 526 -29.65 -10.84 2.33
CA ASN A 526 -31.00 -10.26 2.44
C ASN A 526 -31.43 -9.91 3.88
N ASN A 527 -30.56 -10.09 4.88
CA ASN A 527 -30.95 -10.09 6.29
C ASN A 527 -30.22 -9.01 7.09
N ASP A 528 -30.71 -7.78 6.97
CA ASP A 528 -30.15 -6.59 7.62
C ASP A 528 -30.47 -6.54 9.13
N LYS A 529 -29.43 -6.59 9.96
CA LYS A 529 -29.51 -6.72 11.43
C LYS A 529 -29.14 -5.47 12.22
N ASN A 530 -28.54 -4.46 11.59
CA ASN A 530 -28.20 -3.17 12.22
C ASN A 530 -29.02 -2.06 11.52
N ASP A 531 -28.78 -0.77 11.79
CA ASP A 531 -29.42 0.35 11.05
C ASP A 531 -28.44 1.08 10.10
N ASP A 532 -27.20 0.58 10.02
CA ASP A 532 -26.13 1.07 9.16
C ASP A 532 -26.05 0.35 7.81
N GLY A 533 -26.74 -0.77 7.65
CA GLY A 533 -26.82 -1.55 6.41
C GLY A 533 -26.05 -2.87 6.51
N ILE A 534 -26.21 -3.69 5.47
CA ILE A 534 -25.69 -5.06 5.47
C ILE A 534 -24.16 -5.07 5.48
N GLU A 535 -23.61 -5.98 6.26
CA GLU A 535 -22.18 -6.29 6.34
C GLU A 535 -21.90 -7.66 5.72
N ASP A 536 -20.79 -7.79 4.99
CA ASP A 536 -20.28 -9.09 4.50
C ASP A 536 -18.74 -9.15 4.59
N ASN A 537 -18.19 -10.37 4.70
CA ASN A 537 -16.75 -10.61 4.84
C ASN A 537 -16.31 -11.57 3.72
N VAL A 538 -15.50 -11.07 2.78
CA VAL A 538 -15.11 -11.80 1.56
C VAL A 538 -13.60 -11.94 1.42
N SER A 539 -13.12 -13.19 1.41
CA SER A 539 -11.73 -13.51 1.08
C SER A 539 -11.51 -13.56 -0.44
N VAL A 540 -10.40 -12.99 -0.91
CA VAL A 540 -9.87 -13.16 -2.28
C VAL A 540 -8.39 -13.57 -2.23
N GLN A 541 -7.87 -14.19 -3.30
CA GLN A 541 -6.52 -14.77 -3.33
C GLN A 541 -5.72 -14.28 -4.53
N LEU A 542 -4.67 -13.53 -4.26
CA LEU A 542 -3.71 -13.03 -5.24
C LEU A 542 -2.59 -14.05 -5.41
N LYS A 543 -2.55 -14.71 -6.58
CA LYS A 543 -1.64 -15.83 -6.86
C LYS A 543 -0.44 -15.36 -7.68
N ILE A 544 0.71 -15.26 -7.02
CA ILE A 544 2.00 -14.93 -7.62
C ILE A 544 2.62 -16.24 -8.13
N PRO A 545 2.89 -16.43 -9.44
CA PRO A 545 3.35 -17.71 -9.96
C PRO A 545 4.86 -17.96 -9.74
N ASP A 546 5.66 -16.90 -9.72
CA ASP A 546 7.06 -16.86 -9.30
C ASP A 546 7.25 -15.58 -8.47
N ALA A 547 7.75 -15.71 -7.24
CA ALA A 547 7.92 -14.60 -6.30
C ALA A 547 9.38 -14.11 -6.20
N SER A 548 10.31 -14.67 -6.98
CA SER A 548 11.75 -14.39 -6.83
C SER A 548 12.16 -12.96 -7.18
N SER A 549 11.39 -12.28 -8.04
CA SER A 549 11.56 -10.85 -8.36
C SER A 549 11.11 -9.90 -7.24
N LEU A 550 10.53 -10.43 -6.16
CA LEU A 550 10.04 -9.68 -5.00
C LEU A 550 11.02 -9.70 -3.82
N ALA A 551 12.19 -10.34 -3.94
CA ALA A 551 13.15 -10.46 -2.85
C ALA A 551 13.55 -9.09 -2.23
N GLY A 552 13.31 -8.94 -0.93
CA GLY A 552 13.56 -7.71 -0.17
C GLY A 552 12.53 -6.58 -0.37
N LYS A 553 11.38 -6.85 -0.99
CA LYS A 553 10.33 -5.86 -1.23
C LYS A 553 9.21 -5.90 -0.19
N ASP A 554 8.76 -4.71 0.21
CA ASP A 554 7.39 -4.54 0.70
C ASP A 554 6.43 -4.47 -0.51
N VAL A 555 5.38 -5.28 -0.46
CA VAL A 555 4.26 -5.30 -1.42
C VAL A 555 2.98 -4.95 -0.68
N VAL A 556 2.16 -4.08 -1.25
CA VAL A 556 0.87 -3.65 -0.68
C VAL A 556 -0.27 -4.21 -1.51
N VAL A 557 -1.34 -4.68 -0.88
CA VAL A 557 -2.60 -4.99 -1.59
C VAL A 557 -3.44 -3.71 -1.70
N PHE A 558 -3.86 -3.38 -2.91
CA PHE A 558 -4.88 -2.38 -3.17
C PHE A 558 -6.18 -3.08 -3.55
N SER A 559 -7.30 -2.59 -3.02
CA SER A 559 -8.60 -3.24 -3.15
C SER A 559 -9.70 -2.24 -3.50
N HIS A 560 -10.66 -2.68 -4.31
CA HIS A 560 -11.78 -1.89 -4.83
C HIS A 560 -13.05 -2.72 -4.74
N ALA A 561 -14.18 -2.08 -4.39
CA ALA A 561 -15.49 -2.70 -4.46
C ALA A 561 -16.52 -1.75 -5.08
N GLU A 562 -17.33 -2.24 -6.01
CA GLU A 562 -18.36 -1.49 -6.71
C GLU A 562 -19.67 -2.28 -6.79
N ARG A 563 -20.82 -1.59 -6.85
CA ARG A 563 -22.13 -2.22 -7.09
C ARG A 563 -22.32 -2.54 -8.57
N ALA A 564 -22.51 -3.82 -8.90
CA ALA A 564 -22.42 -4.33 -10.27
C ALA A 564 -23.50 -3.81 -11.24
N ASP A 565 -24.66 -3.36 -10.75
CA ASP A 565 -25.69 -2.71 -11.58
C ASP A 565 -25.52 -1.19 -11.72
N LYS A 566 -24.75 -0.55 -10.83
CA LYS A 566 -24.59 0.92 -10.74
C LYS A 566 -23.18 1.33 -10.27
N PRO A 567 -22.10 0.94 -10.98
CA PRO A 567 -20.73 1.05 -10.47
C PRO A 567 -20.31 2.49 -10.18
N ASN A 568 -20.65 3.44 -11.06
CA ASN A 568 -20.29 4.86 -10.94
C ASN A 568 -20.94 5.62 -9.76
N HIS A 569 -21.74 4.97 -8.92
CA HIS A 569 -22.51 5.63 -7.84
C HIS A 569 -22.41 4.90 -6.48
N TRP A 570 -21.99 3.64 -6.46
CA TRP A 570 -21.64 2.91 -5.23
C TRP A 570 -20.34 2.15 -5.43
N SER A 571 -19.22 2.86 -5.31
CA SER A 571 -17.88 2.27 -5.31
C SER A 571 -17.03 2.82 -4.17
N VAL A 572 -16.01 2.07 -3.77
CA VAL A 572 -15.05 2.42 -2.71
C VAL A 572 -13.68 1.82 -3.01
N ASP A 573 -12.64 2.57 -2.66
CA ASP A 573 -11.24 2.24 -2.90
C ASP A 573 -10.46 2.19 -1.58
N HIS A 574 -9.69 1.12 -1.39
CA HIS A 574 -8.66 0.99 -0.37
C HIS A 574 -7.29 0.95 -1.04
N GLN A 575 -6.63 2.11 -1.12
CA GLN A 575 -5.41 2.33 -1.90
C GLN A 575 -4.34 3.14 -1.12
N ASP A 576 -4.19 2.93 0.19
CA ASP A 576 -3.08 3.53 0.95
C ASP A 576 -1.80 2.68 0.86
N LEU A 577 -0.81 3.21 0.15
CA LEU A 577 0.53 2.64 0.01
C LEU A 577 1.29 2.49 1.34
N ASN A 578 0.83 3.14 2.42
CA ASN A 578 1.46 3.13 3.73
C ASN A 578 0.82 2.15 4.72
N ASP A 579 -0.31 1.54 4.39
CA ASP A 579 -1.02 0.68 5.35
C ASP A 579 -0.21 -0.57 5.69
N LYS A 580 -0.08 -0.81 6.99
CA LYS A 580 0.62 -1.95 7.59
C LYS A 580 -0.29 -3.18 7.68
N HIS A 581 -1.61 -3.01 7.57
CA HIS A 581 -2.53 -4.13 7.41
C HIS A 581 -2.41 -4.71 6.00
N GLU A 582 -2.17 -3.89 4.98
CA GLU A 582 -1.98 -4.34 3.59
C GLU A 582 -0.55 -4.64 3.15
N THR A 583 0.46 -4.28 3.95
CA THR A 583 1.86 -4.57 3.63
C THR A 583 2.24 -6.02 3.93
N ILE A 584 2.69 -6.74 2.91
CA ILE A 584 3.44 -8.01 3.01
C ILE A 584 4.92 -7.75 2.70
N HIS A 585 5.80 -8.19 3.59
CA HIS A 585 7.25 -8.14 3.37
C HIS A 585 7.75 -9.46 2.76
N PHE A 586 8.36 -9.38 1.59
CA PHE A 586 9.13 -10.46 0.99
C PHE A 586 10.58 -10.34 1.45
N SER A 587 11.08 -11.35 2.16
CA SER A 587 12.45 -11.34 2.69
C SER A 587 13.51 -11.36 1.57
N LYS A 588 14.79 -11.14 1.91
CA LYS A 588 15.93 -11.31 1.00
C LYS A 588 16.92 -12.37 1.52
N PRO A 589 16.62 -13.67 1.37
CA PRO A 589 17.47 -14.73 1.89
C PRO A 589 18.83 -14.80 1.23
N GLU A 590 19.86 -14.83 2.06
CA GLU A 590 21.26 -15.02 1.68
C GLU A 590 21.82 -16.20 2.45
N ILE A 591 22.71 -16.96 1.82
CA ILE A 591 23.55 -17.95 2.48
C ILE A 591 25.03 -17.63 2.26
N HIS A 592 25.85 -18.03 3.22
CA HIS A 592 27.31 -18.07 3.14
C HIS A 592 27.74 -19.36 3.84
N THR A 593 28.79 -20.01 3.33
CA THR A 593 29.13 -21.38 3.72
C THR A 593 30.54 -21.46 4.30
N LYS A 594 30.87 -22.58 4.95
CA LYS A 594 32.24 -22.86 5.41
C LYS A 594 32.51 -24.35 5.50
N ALA A 595 33.10 -24.90 4.45
CA ALA A 595 33.60 -26.26 4.41
C ALA A 595 34.91 -26.48 5.20
N ILE A 596 34.95 -27.58 5.94
CA ILE A 596 36.12 -28.09 6.66
C ILE A 596 36.21 -29.61 6.57
N ASN A 597 37.41 -30.16 6.71
CA ASN A 597 37.60 -31.58 6.95
C ASN A 597 37.18 -31.91 8.39
N ALA A 598 36.17 -32.77 8.55
CA ALA A 598 35.60 -33.15 9.85
C ALA A 598 36.57 -33.96 10.75
N GLU A 599 37.64 -34.50 10.15
CA GLU A 599 38.65 -35.28 10.84
C GLU A 599 39.85 -34.48 11.35
N THR A 600 40.13 -33.33 10.73
CA THR A 600 41.28 -32.45 11.06
C THR A 600 40.87 -31.07 11.58
N ASN A 601 39.61 -30.68 11.39
CA ASN A 601 39.06 -29.33 11.62
C ASN A 601 39.79 -28.22 10.83
N GLY A 602 40.45 -28.58 9.73
CA GLY A 602 41.14 -27.66 8.82
C GLY A 602 40.67 -27.79 7.37
N ASN A 603 41.31 -27.06 6.46
CA ASN A 603 41.03 -27.05 5.02
C ASN A 603 41.89 -28.05 4.21
N GLN A 604 42.41 -29.11 4.85
CA GLN A 604 43.25 -30.12 4.20
C GLN A 604 42.61 -31.50 4.28
N LEU A 605 42.52 -32.19 3.13
CA LEU A 605 42.03 -33.56 2.98
C LEU A 605 43.22 -34.53 2.77
N GLN A 606 43.09 -35.75 3.29
CA GLN A 606 44.01 -36.85 3.03
C GLN A 606 43.51 -37.69 1.84
N PRO A 607 44.31 -37.96 0.79
CA PRO A 607 43.89 -38.79 -0.33
C PRO A 607 43.67 -40.24 0.12
N THR A 608 42.42 -40.57 0.45
CA THR A 608 42.01 -41.81 1.13
C THR A 608 40.53 -42.12 0.80
N ASP A 609 40.09 -43.34 1.05
CA ASP A 609 38.81 -43.92 0.61
C ASP A 609 37.55 -43.45 1.37
N GLY A 610 37.65 -42.44 2.24
CA GLY A 610 36.57 -42.08 3.15
C GLY A 610 36.77 -40.77 3.92
N GLU A 611 37.33 -39.74 3.27
CA GLU A 611 37.37 -38.41 3.90
C GLU A 611 35.96 -37.85 4.07
N THR A 612 35.72 -37.22 5.22
CA THR A 612 34.45 -36.55 5.51
C THR A 612 34.62 -35.04 5.49
N LEU A 613 34.02 -34.40 4.49
CA LEU A 613 33.81 -32.95 4.47
C LEU A 613 32.60 -32.60 5.33
N THR A 614 32.67 -31.49 6.05
CA THR A 614 31.51 -30.85 6.71
C THR A 614 31.50 -29.37 6.37
N ASP A 615 30.41 -28.94 5.76
CA ASP A 615 30.08 -27.53 5.51
C ASP A 615 29.17 -26.99 6.62
N THR A 616 29.27 -25.69 6.87
CA THR A 616 28.54 -24.89 7.86
C THR A 616 27.78 -23.78 7.14
N ILE A 617 26.50 -24.03 6.82
CA ILE A 617 25.67 -23.08 6.07
C ILE A 617 25.11 -22.03 7.01
N TYR A 618 25.67 -20.83 6.98
CA TYR A 618 25.11 -19.63 7.62
C TYR A 618 24.00 -19.07 6.72
N TYR A 619 22.83 -18.80 7.28
CA TYR A 619 21.66 -18.27 6.56
C TYR A 619 21.15 -16.97 7.18
N LYS A 620 20.52 -16.13 6.35
CA LYS A 620 19.82 -14.90 6.74
C LYS A 620 18.38 -14.86 6.23
N GLU A 621 17.53 -14.10 6.91
CA GLU A 621 16.16 -13.74 6.53
C GLU A 621 15.26 -14.92 6.11
N LEU A 622 15.45 -16.07 6.76
CA LEU A 622 14.48 -17.15 6.77
C LEU A 622 13.30 -16.79 7.69
N ILE A 623 12.14 -17.42 7.52
CA ILE A 623 11.00 -17.24 8.41
C ILE A 623 11.13 -18.27 9.55
N PRO A 624 11.16 -17.86 10.84
CA PRO A 624 11.23 -18.78 11.96
C PRO A 624 10.10 -19.82 11.97
N GLY A 625 10.41 -21.04 12.38
CA GLY A 625 9.48 -22.18 12.39
C GLY A 625 9.24 -22.84 11.03
N LYS A 626 9.75 -22.28 9.93
CA LYS A 626 9.63 -22.86 8.58
C LYS A 626 10.73 -23.88 8.29
N THR A 627 10.40 -24.85 7.43
CA THR A 627 11.28 -25.96 7.07
C THR A 627 11.86 -25.76 5.67
N TYR A 628 13.18 -25.84 5.58
CA TYR A 628 14.00 -25.62 4.39
C TYR A 628 14.80 -26.89 4.08
N THR A 629 15.31 -27.00 2.85
CA THR A 629 16.26 -28.05 2.48
C THR A 629 17.44 -27.42 1.76
N VAL A 630 18.64 -27.61 2.28
CA VAL A 630 19.87 -27.31 1.56
C VAL A 630 20.35 -28.53 0.79
N LYS A 631 20.94 -28.30 -0.38
CA LYS A 631 21.68 -29.30 -1.16
C LYS A 631 23.05 -28.72 -1.48
N GLY A 632 24.10 -29.50 -1.22
CA GLY A 632 25.48 -29.16 -1.56
C GLY A 632 26.04 -30.15 -2.58
N ILE A 633 26.96 -29.69 -3.42
CA ILE A 633 27.71 -30.53 -4.36
C ILE A 633 29.19 -30.13 -4.32
N VAL A 634 30.08 -31.12 -4.16
CA VAL A 634 31.53 -30.88 -4.16
C VAL A 634 32.01 -30.80 -5.61
N MET A 635 32.76 -29.74 -5.91
CA MET A 635 33.30 -29.38 -7.21
C MET A 635 34.83 -29.44 -7.17
N ASP A 636 35.44 -30.00 -8.21
CA ASP A 636 36.87 -29.93 -8.48
C ASP A 636 37.19 -28.62 -9.19
N LYS A 637 37.98 -27.75 -8.54
CA LYS A 637 38.34 -26.41 -9.02
C LYS A 637 39.22 -26.46 -10.27
N GLN A 638 40.11 -27.44 -10.37
CA GLN A 638 41.04 -27.60 -11.48
C GLN A 638 40.30 -27.95 -12.79
N SER A 639 39.23 -28.74 -12.76
CA SER A 639 38.46 -29.10 -13.97
C SER A 639 37.10 -28.41 -14.12
N GLY A 640 36.61 -27.71 -13.09
CA GLY A 640 35.30 -27.04 -13.07
C GLY A 640 34.12 -28.02 -13.02
N LYS A 641 34.32 -29.28 -12.62
CA LYS A 641 33.33 -30.36 -12.66
C LYS A 641 33.02 -30.88 -11.27
N ALA A 642 31.88 -31.56 -11.12
CA ALA A 642 31.55 -32.24 -9.87
C ALA A 642 32.54 -33.36 -9.56
N VAL A 643 32.95 -33.47 -8.30
CA VAL A 643 33.73 -34.60 -7.76
C VAL A 643 32.91 -35.88 -7.91
N LEU A 644 33.59 -36.97 -8.31
CA LEU A 644 32.96 -38.26 -8.55
C LEU A 644 33.50 -39.32 -7.57
N ASN A 645 32.61 -39.93 -6.80
CA ASN A 645 32.87 -41.11 -6.00
C ASN A 645 32.16 -42.30 -6.67
N ASN A 646 32.93 -43.31 -7.11
CA ASN A 646 32.40 -44.50 -7.80
C ASN A 646 31.44 -44.14 -8.97
N GLY A 647 31.79 -43.12 -9.75
CA GLY A 647 31.01 -42.64 -10.90
C GLY A 647 29.76 -41.82 -10.55
N LYS A 648 29.44 -41.61 -9.27
CA LYS A 648 28.35 -40.75 -8.79
C LYS A 648 28.91 -39.43 -8.28
N LYS A 649 28.11 -38.35 -8.41
CA LYS A 649 28.46 -37.05 -7.83
C LYS A 649 28.59 -37.13 -6.31
N VAL A 650 29.57 -36.41 -5.75
CA VAL A 650 29.66 -36.18 -4.31
C VAL A 650 28.74 -35.01 -3.96
N GLU A 651 27.54 -35.35 -3.47
CA GLU A 651 26.48 -34.41 -3.13
C GLU A 651 25.83 -34.77 -1.78
N PHE A 652 25.30 -33.77 -1.09
CA PHE A 652 24.52 -33.93 0.14
C PHE A 652 23.18 -33.21 0.06
N SER A 653 22.23 -33.64 0.88
CA SER A 653 20.99 -32.91 1.11
C SER A 653 20.59 -32.99 2.58
N LYS A 654 20.24 -31.84 3.17
CA LYS A 654 19.80 -31.74 4.56
C LYS A 654 18.56 -30.86 4.67
N THR A 655 17.50 -31.43 5.21
CA THR A 655 16.29 -30.70 5.63
C THR A 655 16.47 -30.21 7.07
N PHE A 656 16.06 -28.97 7.35
CA PHE A 656 16.12 -28.36 8.67
C PHE A 656 14.98 -27.35 8.87
N THR A 657 14.63 -27.08 10.12
CA THR A 657 13.69 -26.00 10.49
C THR A 657 14.49 -24.80 10.99
N ALA A 658 14.19 -23.60 10.50
CA ALA A 658 14.87 -22.38 10.95
C ALA A 658 14.32 -21.96 12.32
N GLU A 659 15.13 -22.03 13.37
CA GLU A 659 14.70 -21.60 14.73
C GLU A 659 14.65 -20.06 14.85
N ASN A 660 15.51 -19.37 14.10
CA ASN A 660 15.63 -17.92 14.03
C ASN A 660 15.71 -17.49 12.56
N ALA A 661 15.53 -16.20 12.27
CA ALA A 661 15.60 -15.72 10.89
C ALA A 661 17.03 -15.79 10.31
N ASN A 662 18.03 -15.60 11.18
CA ASN A 662 19.46 -15.75 10.89
C ASN A 662 20.01 -16.87 11.77
N GLY A 663 20.88 -17.72 11.24
CA GLY A 663 21.42 -18.88 11.97
C GLY A 663 22.40 -19.70 11.14
N GLU A 664 22.73 -20.90 11.61
CA GLU A 664 23.66 -21.83 10.97
C GLU A 664 23.12 -23.26 10.92
N VAL A 665 23.58 -24.07 9.96
CA VAL A 665 23.27 -25.50 9.88
C VAL A 665 24.39 -26.28 9.20
N ASN A 666 24.94 -27.30 9.88
CA ASN A 666 26.04 -28.09 9.31
C ASN A 666 25.53 -29.26 8.46
N ALA A 667 26.15 -29.52 7.31
CA ALA A 667 25.91 -30.68 6.47
C ALA A 667 27.23 -31.39 6.12
N SER A 668 27.21 -32.70 5.91
CA SER A 668 28.43 -33.50 5.75
C SER A 668 28.30 -34.53 4.63
N VAL A 669 29.41 -34.82 3.96
CA VAL A 669 29.51 -35.87 2.94
C VAL A 669 30.84 -36.61 3.06
N THR A 670 30.80 -37.92 2.87
CA THR A 670 31.99 -38.79 2.95
C THR A 670 32.28 -39.39 1.57
N PHE A 671 33.53 -39.31 1.12
CA PHE A 671 33.92 -39.76 -0.22
C PHE A 671 35.37 -40.22 -0.33
N ASP A 672 35.65 -40.95 -1.43
CA ASP A 672 36.99 -41.35 -1.83
C ASP A 672 37.73 -40.18 -2.48
N ALA A 673 38.82 -39.74 -1.84
CA ALA A 673 39.67 -38.64 -2.28
C ALA A 673 40.94 -39.11 -3.02
N HIS A 674 41.19 -40.41 -3.19
CA HIS A 674 42.40 -40.93 -3.85
C HIS A 674 42.57 -40.47 -5.31
N HIS A 675 41.50 -40.00 -5.96
CA HIS A 675 41.51 -39.58 -7.36
C HIS A 675 41.83 -38.08 -7.54
N TYR A 676 42.11 -37.35 -6.46
CA TYR A 676 42.15 -35.88 -6.42
C TYR A 676 43.41 -35.31 -5.76
N TRP A 677 44.56 -36.01 -5.79
CA TRP A 677 45.80 -35.54 -5.14
C TRP A 677 46.28 -34.20 -5.75
N ASP A 678 46.61 -33.21 -4.92
CA ASP A 678 46.98 -31.84 -5.33
C ASP A 678 45.82 -31.02 -5.96
N HIS A 679 44.57 -31.50 -5.86
CA HIS A 679 43.39 -30.74 -6.26
C HIS A 679 42.82 -29.88 -5.12
N ASP A 680 42.17 -28.78 -5.50
CA ASP A 680 41.35 -27.93 -4.65
C ASP A 680 39.88 -28.30 -4.86
N LEU A 681 39.19 -28.72 -3.80
CA LEU A 681 37.77 -29.08 -3.83
C LEU A 681 36.96 -27.98 -3.15
N VAL A 682 35.87 -27.54 -3.79
CA VAL A 682 35.03 -26.41 -3.38
C VAL A 682 33.57 -26.87 -3.34
N VAL A 683 32.80 -26.45 -2.35
CA VAL A 683 31.38 -26.84 -2.23
C VAL A 683 30.45 -25.75 -2.77
N TYR A 684 29.32 -26.18 -3.34
CA TYR A 684 28.30 -25.34 -3.97
C TYR A 684 26.92 -25.65 -3.37
N GLU A 685 26.36 -24.71 -2.62
CA GLU A 685 25.11 -24.90 -1.88
C GLU A 685 23.91 -24.29 -2.60
N THR A 686 22.73 -24.83 -2.35
CA THR A 686 21.46 -24.28 -2.82
C THR A 686 20.38 -24.56 -1.80
N LEU A 687 19.75 -23.48 -1.33
CA LEU A 687 18.68 -23.51 -0.37
C LEU A 687 17.32 -23.54 -1.09
N TYR A 688 16.46 -24.45 -0.65
CA TYR A 688 15.11 -24.65 -1.16
C TYR A 688 14.08 -24.42 -0.04
N TYR A 689 12.97 -23.80 -0.39
CA TYR A 689 11.79 -23.65 0.45
C TYR A 689 10.57 -24.25 -0.27
N THR A 690 9.76 -25.05 0.44
CA THR A 690 8.64 -25.84 -0.11
C THR A 690 8.96 -26.67 -1.38
N GLY A 691 10.25 -26.95 -1.63
CA GLY A 691 10.75 -27.64 -2.83
C GLY A 691 11.21 -26.72 -3.96
N TYR A 692 10.85 -25.44 -3.92
CA TYR A 692 11.27 -24.42 -4.89
C TYR A 692 12.62 -23.80 -4.52
N PHE A 693 13.36 -23.34 -5.54
CA PHE A 693 14.62 -22.63 -5.34
C PHE A 693 14.38 -21.32 -4.58
N LEU A 694 15.24 -21.03 -3.60
CA LEU A 694 15.23 -19.77 -2.86
C LEU A 694 16.50 -18.94 -3.11
N THR A 695 17.68 -19.50 -2.82
CA THR A 695 18.98 -18.81 -2.93
C THR A 695 20.13 -19.82 -3.02
N ASP A 696 21.28 -19.46 -3.59
CA ASP A 696 22.46 -20.33 -3.73
C ASP A 696 23.79 -19.62 -3.48
N HIS A 697 24.82 -20.39 -3.12
CA HIS A 697 26.22 -19.93 -2.99
C HIS A 697 27.10 -20.83 -3.86
N ARG A 698 27.73 -20.25 -4.89
CA ARG A 698 28.36 -21.01 -5.98
C ARG A 698 29.56 -20.29 -6.60
N ASP A 699 30.54 -19.94 -5.78
CA ASP A 699 31.82 -19.38 -6.25
C ASP A 699 32.95 -20.41 -6.12
N ILE A 700 33.52 -20.84 -7.25
CA ILE A 700 34.64 -21.80 -7.31
C ILE A 700 35.96 -21.22 -6.75
N ASN A 701 35.98 -19.94 -6.40
CA ASN A 701 37.13 -19.24 -5.86
C ASN A 701 37.04 -19.02 -4.34
N ASP A 702 35.89 -19.29 -3.70
CA ASP A 702 35.69 -19.00 -2.28
C ASP A 702 36.69 -19.78 -1.42
N GLN A 703 37.50 -19.04 -0.67
CA GLN A 703 38.55 -19.58 0.21
C GLN A 703 37.97 -20.15 1.52
N SER A 704 36.70 -19.84 1.83
CA SER A 704 35.92 -20.46 2.90
C SER A 704 35.55 -21.90 2.56
N GLU A 705 35.29 -22.15 1.27
CA GLU A 705 34.84 -23.43 0.72
C GLU A 705 35.95 -24.31 0.14
N THR A 706 37.14 -23.74 -0.11
CA THR A 706 38.25 -24.47 -0.72
C THR A 706 38.95 -25.38 0.30
N LEU A 707 38.87 -26.70 0.11
CA LEU A 707 39.70 -27.71 0.77
C LEU A 707 40.75 -28.25 -0.22
N HIS A 708 42.01 -28.26 0.20
CA HIS A 708 43.10 -28.81 -0.59
C HIS A 708 43.34 -30.29 -0.25
N VAL A 709 43.35 -31.17 -1.25
CA VAL A 709 43.69 -32.59 -1.10
C VAL A 709 45.20 -32.74 -1.19
N THR A 710 45.82 -33.09 -0.06
CA THR A 710 47.28 -33.26 0.03
C THR A 710 47.82 -34.29 -0.96
N HIS A 711 49.11 -34.16 -1.31
CA HIS A 711 49.86 -35.12 -2.13
C HIS A 711 51.02 -35.73 -1.30
N PRO A 712 50.77 -36.66 -0.35
CA PRO A 712 51.83 -37.28 0.46
C PRO A 712 52.84 -38.01 -0.41
N GLN A 713 54.14 -37.87 -0.11
CA GLN A 713 55.16 -38.70 -0.75
C GLN A 713 56.08 -39.31 0.31
N MET A 714 56.69 -40.46 -0.03
CA MET A 714 57.66 -41.13 0.80
C MET A 714 58.85 -41.60 -0.03
N HIS A 715 60.04 -41.50 0.55
CA HIS A 715 61.28 -42.06 0.04
C HIS A 715 61.94 -42.80 1.20
N THR A 716 61.92 -44.11 1.14
CA THR A 716 62.48 -45.09 2.09
C THR A 716 64.01 -45.18 1.92
N THR A 717 64.73 -45.87 2.81
CA THR A 717 66.11 -46.36 2.56
C THR A 717 66.50 -47.44 3.59
N LEU A 718 66.33 -48.71 3.26
CA LEU A 718 66.79 -49.85 4.08
C LEU A 718 68.32 -49.95 4.13
N SER A 719 68.89 -50.07 5.33
CA SER A 719 70.32 -50.30 5.53
C SER A 719 70.61 -51.17 6.76
N TYR A 720 71.82 -51.75 6.81
CA TYR A 720 72.35 -52.46 7.97
C TYR A 720 73.61 -51.74 8.43
N ASN A 721 73.57 -51.03 9.57
CA ASN A 721 74.65 -50.17 10.05
C ASN A 721 75.18 -49.21 8.96
N THR A 722 74.27 -48.51 8.27
CA THR A 722 74.52 -47.65 7.09
C THR A 722 75.13 -48.35 5.86
N GLN A 723 75.16 -49.68 5.82
CA GLN A 723 75.70 -50.47 4.69
C GLN A 723 74.59 -51.24 3.96
N LYS A 724 74.86 -51.61 2.70
CA LYS A 724 73.96 -52.40 1.84
C LYS A 724 74.27 -53.91 1.81
N PHE A 725 75.38 -54.32 2.42
CA PHE A 725 75.76 -55.73 2.58
C PHE A 725 75.60 -56.15 4.04
N VAL A 726 75.10 -57.36 4.26
CA VAL A 726 74.75 -57.88 5.58
C VAL A 726 75.41 -59.23 5.80
N TYR A 727 76.32 -59.29 6.76
CA TYR A 727 76.85 -60.58 7.21
C TYR A 727 75.74 -61.39 7.90
N PRO A 728 75.45 -62.64 7.48
CA PRO A 728 74.36 -63.44 8.02
C PRO A 728 74.57 -63.78 9.50
N LYS A 729 73.54 -63.57 10.32
CA LYS A 729 73.53 -63.91 11.75
C LYS A 729 72.16 -64.47 12.13
N THR A 730 72.11 -65.20 13.25
CA THR A 730 70.86 -65.61 13.89
C THR A 730 69.98 -64.43 14.32
N GLN A 731 70.57 -63.25 14.49
CA GLN A 731 69.89 -61.98 14.69
C GLN A 731 70.64 -60.85 13.96
N ASN A 732 70.07 -60.40 12.85
CA ASN A 732 70.40 -59.16 12.16
C ASN A 732 69.40 -58.06 12.55
N ILE A 733 69.82 -56.80 12.45
CA ILE A 733 68.98 -55.61 12.70
C ILE A 733 69.22 -54.68 11.51
N ALA A 734 68.19 -54.47 10.69
CA ALA A 734 68.22 -53.49 9.61
C ALA A 734 67.30 -52.31 9.96
N GLU A 735 67.68 -51.12 9.51
CA GLU A 735 66.96 -49.88 9.72
C GLU A 735 66.61 -49.27 8.36
N ASP A 736 65.32 -49.07 8.12
CA ASP A 736 64.81 -48.28 7.00
C ASP A 736 64.50 -46.86 7.49
N VAL A 737 64.92 -45.86 6.71
CA VAL A 737 64.79 -44.44 7.01
C VAL A 737 63.80 -43.77 6.05
N VAL A 738 62.52 -43.85 6.39
CA VAL A 738 61.43 -43.24 5.62
C VAL A 738 61.45 -41.73 5.76
N ARG A 739 61.80 -41.04 4.66
CA ARG A 739 61.59 -39.61 4.46
C ARG A 739 60.19 -39.39 3.95
N TYR A 740 59.39 -38.57 4.62
CA TYR A 740 58.03 -38.22 4.18
C TYR A 740 57.94 -36.74 3.79
N THR A 741 57.01 -36.42 2.90
CA THR A 741 56.61 -35.04 2.56
C THR A 741 55.09 -34.88 2.54
N TYR A 742 54.63 -33.63 2.67
CA TYR A 742 53.22 -33.22 2.58
C TYR A 742 52.21 -33.91 3.53
N LEU A 743 52.68 -34.49 4.65
CA LEU A 743 51.79 -34.95 5.72
C LEU A 743 51.20 -33.77 6.50
N ILE A 744 50.02 -33.92 7.09
CA ILE A 744 49.40 -32.87 7.91
C ILE A 744 50.04 -32.85 9.31
N PRO A 745 50.66 -31.74 9.75
CA PRO A 745 51.28 -31.67 11.07
C PRO A 745 50.26 -31.90 12.21
N GLY A 746 50.71 -32.52 13.30
CA GLY A 746 49.88 -32.78 14.49
C GLY A 746 48.94 -33.99 14.38
N GLN A 747 48.70 -34.53 13.18
CA GLN A 747 47.93 -35.77 13.00
C GLN A 747 48.74 -37.01 13.42
N GLN A 748 48.08 -38.12 13.77
CA GLN A 748 48.76 -39.38 14.06
C GLN A 748 48.68 -40.35 12.88
N TYR A 749 49.85 -40.80 12.43
CA TYR A 749 50.03 -41.78 11.38
C TYR A 749 50.57 -43.09 11.94
N THR A 750 50.26 -44.20 11.27
CA THR A 750 50.90 -45.51 11.52
C THR A 750 51.63 -45.93 10.25
N LEU A 751 52.94 -46.07 10.33
CA LEU A 751 53.76 -46.64 9.26
C LEU A 751 54.05 -48.11 9.59
N ARG A 752 53.87 -49.00 8.61
CA ARG A 752 54.09 -50.44 8.74
C ARG A 752 55.06 -50.90 7.65
N GLY A 753 56.21 -51.40 8.05
CA GLY A 753 57.15 -52.07 7.16
C GLY A 753 56.96 -53.58 7.14
N LYS A 754 57.37 -54.22 6.05
CA LYS A 754 57.37 -55.67 5.85
C LYS A 754 58.61 -56.05 5.05
N LEU A 755 59.45 -56.94 5.60
CA LEU A 755 60.66 -57.37 4.90
C LEU A 755 60.32 -58.52 3.94
N MET A 756 60.74 -58.39 2.69
CA MET A 756 60.49 -59.29 1.56
C MET A 756 61.80 -59.90 1.06
N ASP A 757 61.74 -61.09 0.48
CA ASP A 757 62.86 -61.72 -0.24
C ASP A 757 62.67 -61.53 -1.75
N GLN A 758 63.63 -60.87 -2.40
CA GLN A 758 63.58 -60.58 -3.85
C GLN A 758 63.60 -61.86 -4.69
N VAL A 759 64.24 -62.93 -4.22
CA VAL A 759 64.41 -64.17 -4.99
C VAL A 759 63.11 -64.97 -5.08
N THR A 760 62.29 -64.94 -4.02
CA THR A 760 61.02 -65.69 -3.95
C THR A 760 59.77 -64.82 -4.13
N GLY A 761 59.89 -63.49 -3.96
CA GLY A 761 58.74 -62.59 -3.85
C GLY A 761 57.89 -62.80 -2.59
N LEU A 762 58.35 -63.61 -1.65
CA LEU A 762 57.65 -63.94 -0.41
C LEU A 762 58.17 -63.10 0.77
N PRO A 763 57.41 -63.00 1.88
CA PRO A 763 57.89 -62.33 3.08
C PRO A 763 59.08 -63.07 3.69
N VAL A 764 60.04 -62.33 4.22
CA VAL A 764 61.03 -62.87 5.16
C VAL A 764 60.30 -63.37 6.39
N VAL A 765 60.57 -64.60 6.83
CA VAL A 765 59.87 -65.23 7.94
C VAL A 765 60.81 -65.62 9.08
N GLN A 766 60.31 -65.53 10.31
CA GLN A 766 60.93 -66.11 11.49
C GLN A 766 59.91 -67.02 12.16
N ASN A 767 60.25 -68.30 12.31
CA ASN A 767 59.35 -69.35 12.82
C ASN A 767 58.00 -69.43 12.06
N GLY A 768 58.02 -69.17 10.74
CA GLY A 768 56.83 -69.16 9.89
C GLY A 768 56.00 -67.87 9.92
N VAL A 769 56.35 -66.89 10.77
CA VAL A 769 55.66 -65.59 10.86
C VAL A 769 56.41 -64.53 10.06
N PRO A 770 55.76 -63.76 9.18
CA PRO A 770 56.39 -62.66 8.44
C PRO A 770 57.03 -61.60 9.34
N ILE A 771 58.22 -61.16 8.98
CA ILE A 771 58.93 -60.04 9.60
C ILE A 771 58.25 -58.73 9.19
N VAL A 772 57.62 -58.09 10.17
CA VAL A 772 56.98 -56.78 10.03
C VAL A 772 57.47 -55.83 11.11
N ALA A 773 57.63 -54.56 10.75
CA ALA A 773 57.90 -53.45 11.65
C ALA A 773 56.67 -52.53 11.69
N THR A 774 56.44 -51.81 12.79
CA THR A 774 55.34 -50.84 12.87
C THR A 774 55.70 -49.72 13.83
N VAL A 775 55.52 -48.48 13.40
CA VAL A 775 55.76 -47.27 14.19
C VAL A 775 54.56 -46.34 14.10
N ARG A 776 54.20 -45.71 15.22
CA ARG A 776 53.21 -44.62 15.25
C ARG A 776 53.94 -43.32 15.51
N PHE A 777 53.65 -42.30 14.72
CA PHE A 777 54.30 -41.00 14.82
C PHE A 777 53.32 -39.86 14.54
N THR A 778 53.70 -38.68 14.99
CA THR A 778 52.97 -37.43 14.76
C THR A 778 53.95 -36.39 14.22
N PRO A 779 53.90 -36.06 12.93
CA PRO A 779 54.83 -35.11 12.33
C PRO A 779 54.61 -33.70 12.91
N ARG A 780 55.70 -32.98 13.17
CA ARG A 780 55.67 -31.56 13.61
C ARG A 780 55.75 -30.56 12.46
N MET A 781 56.13 -31.03 11.28
CA MET A 781 56.28 -30.31 10.02
C MET A 781 55.80 -31.23 8.90
N THR A 782 55.38 -30.66 7.77
CA THR A 782 54.87 -31.43 6.62
C THR A 782 55.84 -32.48 6.08
N ASN A 783 57.14 -32.17 6.19
CA ASN A 783 58.24 -33.00 5.71
C ASN A 783 59.12 -33.44 6.90
N GLY A 784 59.71 -34.63 6.82
CA GLY A 784 60.57 -35.15 7.89
C GLY A 784 61.01 -36.59 7.68
N THR A 785 61.42 -37.26 8.76
CA THR A 785 61.88 -38.66 8.76
C THR A 785 61.28 -39.47 9.90
N VAL A 786 61.12 -40.78 9.67
CA VAL A 786 60.79 -41.79 10.68
C VAL A 786 61.54 -43.09 10.33
N THR A 787 61.98 -43.83 11.34
CA THR A 787 62.78 -45.06 11.13
C THR A 787 61.98 -46.31 11.50
N LEU A 788 62.00 -47.30 10.62
CA LEU A 788 61.54 -48.67 10.89
C LEU A 788 62.74 -49.56 11.22
N THR A 789 62.58 -50.48 12.18
CA THR A 789 63.64 -51.40 12.58
C THR A 789 63.20 -52.85 12.41
N PHE A 790 63.77 -53.53 11.42
CA PHE A 790 63.54 -54.94 11.15
C PHE A 790 64.54 -55.81 11.92
N LYS A 791 64.04 -56.82 12.63
CA LYS A 791 64.87 -57.82 13.34
C LYS A 791 64.56 -59.20 12.75
N PHE A 792 65.57 -59.86 12.21
CA PHE A 792 65.41 -61.10 11.45
C PHE A 792 66.62 -62.03 11.60
N ASN A 793 66.44 -63.32 11.29
CA ASN A 793 67.54 -64.26 11.12
C ASN A 793 68.02 -64.23 9.66
N GLY A 794 69.24 -63.78 9.41
CA GLY A 794 69.83 -63.72 8.07
C GLY A 794 70.37 -65.05 7.55
N MET A 795 70.59 -66.05 8.42
CA MET A 795 71.18 -67.34 8.04
C MET A 795 70.45 -68.10 6.90
N PRO A 796 69.10 -68.08 6.79
CA PRO A 796 68.40 -68.77 5.70
C PRO A 796 68.47 -68.06 4.35
N TYR A 797 68.94 -66.81 4.31
CA TYR A 797 68.81 -65.89 3.16
C TYR A 797 70.17 -65.57 2.51
N VAL A 798 71.21 -66.35 2.77
CA VAL A 798 72.55 -66.13 2.17
C VAL A 798 72.48 -66.19 0.64
N GLY A 799 72.97 -65.15 -0.02
CA GLY A 799 72.91 -64.97 -1.47
C GLY A 799 71.63 -64.30 -1.96
N HIS A 800 70.67 -64.01 -1.07
CA HIS A 800 69.43 -63.29 -1.40
C HIS A 800 69.59 -61.78 -1.17
N THR A 801 68.84 -61.01 -1.97
CA THR A 801 68.51 -59.62 -1.65
C THR A 801 67.22 -59.60 -0.84
N LEU A 802 67.21 -58.89 0.29
CA LEU A 802 66.00 -58.58 1.06
C LEU A 802 65.59 -57.14 0.81
N VAL A 803 64.29 -56.88 0.70
CA VAL A 803 63.71 -55.58 0.30
C VAL A 803 62.64 -55.17 1.30
N ALA A 804 62.61 -53.91 1.73
CA ALA A 804 61.55 -53.36 2.58
C ALA A 804 60.34 -52.91 1.74
N PHE A 805 59.13 -53.22 2.23
CA PHE A 805 57.83 -52.77 1.69
C PHE A 805 57.06 -52.03 2.80
N GLU A 806 56.62 -50.81 2.53
CA GLU A 806 56.07 -49.90 3.53
C GLU A 806 54.65 -49.44 3.19
N SER A 807 53.73 -49.58 4.13
CA SER A 807 52.37 -49.05 4.06
C SER A 807 52.19 -47.93 5.09
N LEU A 808 51.83 -46.72 4.66
CA LEU A 808 51.51 -45.60 5.53
C LEU A 808 49.98 -45.48 5.68
N TYR A 809 49.51 -45.47 6.93
CA TYR A 809 48.09 -45.40 7.27
C TYR A 809 47.74 -44.13 8.04
N TYR A 810 46.59 -43.54 7.70
CA TYR A 810 45.92 -42.49 8.48
C TYR A 810 44.58 -43.02 9.01
N LYS A 811 44.38 -42.97 10.33
CA LYS A 811 43.24 -43.58 11.06
C LYS A 811 42.85 -45.02 10.67
N GLY A 812 43.80 -45.79 10.11
CA GLY A 812 43.61 -47.18 9.67
C GLY A 812 43.24 -47.35 8.19
N ARG A 813 42.93 -46.25 7.48
CA ARG A 813 42.84 -46.20 6.01
C ARG A 813 44.27 -46.13 5.43
N ILE A 814 44.50 -46.78 4.29
CA ILE A 814 45.78 -46.64 3.56
C ILE A 814 45.84 -45.21 3.02
N LEU A 815 46.99 -44.56 3.18
CA LEU A 815 47.28 -43.23 2.61
C LEU A 815 48.19 -43.34 1.39
N MET A 816 49.23 -44.17 1.50
CA MET A 816 50.13 -44.53 0.41
C MET A 816 50.94 -45.79 0.77
N GLU A 817 51.50 -46.46 -0.24
CA GLU A 817 52.37 -47.62 -0.07
C GLU A 817 53.59 -47.50 -0.98
N HIS A 818 54.74 -48.03 -0.52
CA HIS A 818 55.96 -48.24 -1.30
C HIS A 818 56.27 -49.74 -1.30
N ALA A 819 56.20 -50.40 -2.46
CA ALA A 819 56.16 -51.86 -2.54
C ALA A 819 56.78 -52.43 -3.83
N ASP A 820 57.93 -51.87 -4.27
CA ASP A 820 58.69 -52.42 -5.39
C ASP A 820 59.76 -53.42 -4.91
N LEU A 821 59.66 -54.66 -5.40
CA LEU A 821 60.64 -55.74 -5.13
C LEU A 821 62.01 -55.50 -5.79
N ASN A 822 62.15 -54.45 -6.59
CA ASN A 822 63.36 -54.12 -7.35
C ASN A 822 64.04 -52.82 -6.90
N ASP A 823 63.51 -52.14 -5.88
CA ASP A 823 64.09 -50.88 -5.40
C ASP A 823 65.47 -51.12 -4.76
N ALA A 824 66.52 -50.57 -5.39
CA ALA A 824 67.89 -50.64 -4.88
C ALA A 824 68.10 -49.79 -3.61
N SER A 825 67.27 -48.76 -3.39
CA SER A 825 67.19 -47.99 -2.13
C SER A 825 66.66 -48.84 -0.98
N GLU A 826 65.79 -49.81 -1.25
CA GLU A 826 65.25 -50.75 -0.23
C GLU A 826 65.92 -52.11 -0.18
N SER A 827 66.77 -52.41 -1.15
CA SER A 827 67.51 -53.66 -1.20
C SER A 827 68.68 -53.70 -0.20
N ILE A 828 68.84 -54.80 0.54
CA ILE A 828 70.07 -55.19 1.25
C ILE A 828 70.46 -56.62 0.87
N VAL A 829 71.74 -56.86 0.59
CA VAL A 829 72.23 -58.19 0.16
C VAL A 829 72.81 -58.95 1.34
N ILE A 830 72.35 -60.17 1.57
CA ILE A 830 72.89 -61.04 2.63
C ILE A 830 74.02 -61.90 2.06
N ASP A 831 75.26 -61.69 2.51
CA ASP A 831 76.42 -62.46 2.05
C ASP A 831 77.52 -62.53 3.14
N HIS A 832 78.37 -63.54 3.07
CA HIS A 832 79.51 -63.75 3.97
C HIS A 832 80.68 -62.79 3.72
N TYR A 833 80.56 -61.84 2.79
CA TYR A 833 81.68 -61.07 2.27
C TYR A 833 82.18 -59.96 3.21
N HIS A 834 83.47 -60.02 3.56
CA HIS A 834 84.20 -58.90 4.15
C HIS A 834 85.09 -58.25 3.07
N ARG A 835 85.05 -56.92 2.92
CA ARG A 835 86.08 -56.16 2.17
C ARG A 835 86.74 -55.11 3.05
N ASN A 836 88.07 -55.20 3.18
CA ASN A 836 88.90 -54.06 3.55
C ASN A 836 88.96 -53.06 2.39
N THR A 837 89.08 -51.77 2.72
CA THR A 837 89.16 -50.68 1.75
C THR A 837 90.58 -50.53 1.17
N THR A 838 90.73 -50.71 -0.14
CA THR A 838 91.88 -50.19 -0.90
C THR A 838 91.39 -49.69 -2.26
N ILE A 839 91.68 -48.43 -2.60
CA ILE A 839 91.35 -47.83 -3.90
C ILE A 839 92.56 -47.98 -4.83
N PRO A 840 92.42 -48.52 -6.06
CA PRO A 840 93.47 -48.46 -7.06
C PRO A 840 93.56 -47.05 -7.66
N VAL A 841 94.55 -46.26 -7.23
CA VAL A 841 94.91 -44.99 -7.87
C VAL A 841 95.72 -45.28 -9.14
N ILE A 842 95.30 -44.74 -10.27
CA ILE A 842 96.14 -44.65 -11.48
C ILE A 842 96.74 -43.24 -11.54
N VAL A 843 98.05 -43.16 -11.77
CA VAL A 843 98.86 -41.96 -11.54
C VAL A 843 99.11 -41.18 -12.84
N HIS A 844 98.86 -39.87 -12.82
CA HIS A 844 99.20 -38.96 -13.92
C HIS A 844 100.70 -38.89 -14.20
N HIS A 845 101.08 -38.82 -15.48
CA HIS A 845 102.26 -38.09 -15.94
C HIS A 845 101.72 -36.94 -16.84
N ARG A 846 101.78 -35.69 -16.38
CA ARG A 846 102.92 -34.74 -16.50
C ARG A 846 103.20 -34.36 -17.97
N GLY A 847 103.03 -33.12 -18.38
CA GLY A 847 102.55 -31.91 -17.66
C GLY A 847 102.36 -30.73 -18.62
N GLY A 848 102.01 -29.52 -18.18
CA GLY A 848 101.68 -29.05 -16.82
C GLY A 848 101.50 -27.52 -16.79
N GLY A 849 100.99 -26.96 -15.69
CA GLY A 849 100.90 -25.50 -15.47
C GLY A 849 99.49 -24.95 -15.22
N HIS A 850 99.23 -24.63 -13.94
CA HIS A 850 98.32 -23.60 -13.40
C HIS A 850 96.90 -23.36 -13.97
N GLY A 851 95.88 -23.42 -13.09
CA GLY A 851 94.60 -22.71 -13.23
C GLY A 851 93.34 -23.57 -13.01
N GLY A 852 92.46 -23.15 -12.08
CA GLY A 852 91.09 -23.68 -11.96
C GLY A 852 90.13 -23.02 -12.97
N THR A 853 88.88 -23.47 -13.15
CA THR A 853 88.02 -24.27 -12.25
C THR A 853 87.12 -25.22 -13.05
N VAL A 854 86.66 -26.32 -12.47
CA VAL A 854 85.85 -27.35 -13.14
C VAL A 854 84.36 -26.99 -13.20
N VAL A 855 83.75 -27.21 -14.37
CA VAL A 855 82.31 -27.29 -14.60
C VAL A 855 81.99 -28.72 -15.07
N VAL A 856 80.86 -29.29 -14.64
CA VAL A 856 80.35 -30.58 -15.14
C VAL A 856 78.89 -30.44 -15.56
N ASN A 857 78.54 -30.98 -16.73
CA ASN A 857 77.22 -30.87 -17.34
C ASN A 857 77.00 -32.09 -18.27
N ASN A 858 75.91 -32.87 -18.08
CA ASN A 858 75.15 -33.66 -19.10
C ASN A 858 74.38 -34.88 -18.52
N ASN A 859 73.08 -34.99 -18.87
CA ASN A 859 72.47 -35.89 -19.89
C ASN A 859 73.07 -37.32 -20.12
N ASN A 860 72.32 -38.38 -20.52
CA ASN A 860 70.98 -38.39 -21.12
C ASN A 860 70.19 -39.75 -21.05
N ASN A 861 68.86 -39.65 -20.84
CA ASN A 861 67.69 -40.32 -21.45
C ASN A 861 67.75 -41.66 -22.27
N ASN A 862 66.80 -42.59 -22.01
CA ASN A 862 65.87 -43.27 -22.97
C ASN A 862 64.99 -44.36 -22.28
N ASN A 863 63.85 -44.89 -22.78
CA ASN A 863 62.70 -44.43 -23.62
C ASN A 863 61.79 -45.64 -24.02
N ASN A 864 60.44 -45.56 -24.00
CA ASN A 864 59.57 -46.10 -25.08
C ASN A 864 58.04 -45.75 -24.99
N ASN A 865 57.51 -45.04 -26.01
CA ASN A 865 56.26 -45.26 -26.81
C ASN A 865 54.86 -45.59 -26.17
N ASN A 866 53.70 -45.33 -26.81
CA ASN A 866 53.41 -45.12 -28.25
C ASN A 866 52.08 -44.36 -28.60
N ASN A 867 52.08 -43.53 -29.66
CA ASN A 867 51.05 -43.35 -30.73
C ASN A 867 49.56 -42.92 -30.46
N ASN A 868 48.81 -42.26 -31.37
CA ASN A 868 49.12 -41.62 -32.68
C ASN A 868 47.99 -40.64 -33.20
N ASN A 869 48.36 -39.68 -34.07
CA ASN A 869 47.57 -39.03 -35.16
C ASN A 869 46.26 -38.24 -34.83
N ASN A 870 45.73 -37.34 -35.69
CA ASN A 870 45.97 -37.09 -37.14
C ASN A 870 45.88 -35.59 -37.59
N ASN A 871 46.13 -35.33 -38.88
CA ASN A 871 46.34 -34.03 -39.57
C ASN A 871 45.11 -33.52 -40.39
N GLY A 872 45.06 -32.23 -40.82
CA GLY A 872 44.03 -31.67 -41.72
C GLY A 872 44.26 -30.23 -42.25
N ASN A 873 44.17 -30.05 -43.59
CA ASN A 873 44.42 -28.81 -44.39
C ASN A 873 43.46 -27.61 -44.11
N ASN A 874 43.72 -26.33 -44.45
CA ASN A 874 44.65 -25.59 -45.37
C ASN A 874 44.09 -25.18 -46.77
N ASN A 875 44.57 -24.03 -47.30
CA ASN A 875 44.19 -23.27 -48.54
C ASN A 875 42.83 -22.54 -48.48
N ASN A 876 42.56 -21.42 -49.18
CA ASN A 876 43.27 -20.58 -50.19
C ASN A 876 42.85 -19.09 -49.91
N GLY A 877 43.55 -17.98 -50.17
CA GLY A 877 44.44 -17.55 -51.26
C GLY A 877 43.66 -16.66 -52.26
N ASN A 878 44.09 -15.51 -52.80
CA ASN A 878 45.23 -14.57 -52.62
C ASN A 878 45.12 -13.54 -53.80
N ASN A 879 45.38 -12.23 -53.61
CA ASN A 879 45.96 -11.37 -54.69
C ASN A 879 46.30 -9.92 -54.26
N ASN A 880 47.56 -9.51 -54.50
CA ASN A 880 48.09 -8.19 -54.92
C ASN A 880 47.57 -6.88 -54.26
N ASN A 881 48.39 -5.90 -53.86
CA ASN A 881 49.86 -5.69 -53.95
C ASN A 881 50.27 -4.57 -52.95
N GLY A 882 51.54 -4.21 -52.69
CA GLY A 882 52.84 -4.72 -53.16
C GLY A 882 53.93 -3.63 -53.20
N ASN A 883 55.22 -4.02 -53.06
CA ASN A 883 56.46 -3.19 -53.07
C ASN A 883 56.66 -2.15 -51.93
N ASN A 884 57.88 -1.88 -51.44
CA ASN A 884 59.16 -2.62 -51.44
C ASN A 884 60.15 -1.97 -50.43
N SER A 885 61.10 -2.75 -49.86
CA SER A 885 62.42 -2.33 -49.31
C SER A 885 62.51 -1.29 -48.16
N SER A 886 63.44 -1.34 -47.20
CA SER A 886 64.41 -2.40 -46.81
C SER A 886 65.13 -2.08 -45.48
N SER A 887 65.41 -3.12 -44.69
CA SER A 887 66.61 -3.34 -43.84
C SER A 887 67.00 -2.43 -42.66
N ASN A 888 67.43 -3.10 -41.58
CA ASN A 888 68.42 -2.72 -40.56
C ASN A 888 68.05 -1.68 -39.48
N ASN A 889 68.54 -1.78 -38.23
CA ASN A 889 69.14 -2.88 -37.44
C ASN A 889 69.32 -2.37 -35.99
N SER A 890 69.44 -3.27 -34.99
CA SER A 890 70.07 -3.03 -33.66
C SER A 890 69.45 -1.98 -32.70
N SER A 891 69.54 -2.11 -31.37
CA SER A 891 69.85 -3.28 -30.51
C SER A 891 69.71 -2.97 -29.01
N SER A 892 69.18 -3.92 -28.22
CA SER A 892 69.50 -4.14 -26.80
C SER A 892 69.06 -3.04 -25.78
N ASN A 893 69.04 -3.26 -24.46
CA ASN A 893 69.35 -4.46 -23.66
C ASN A 893 68.57 -4.52 -22.33
N ASN A 894 68.84 -5.57 -21.53
CA ASN A 894 68.57 -5.76 -20.09
C ASN A 894 68.56 -4.48 -19.22
N GLY A 895 67.89 -4.41 -18.07
CA GLY A 895 67.31 -5.50 -17.25
C GLY A 895 68.00 -5.61 -15.87
N ASN A 896 67.45 -6.41 -14.94
CA ASN A 896 67.86 -6.53 -13.51
C ASN A 896 67.65 -5.25 -12.67
N SER A 897 67.58 -5.27 -11.32
CA SER A 897 67.20 -6.29 -10.31
C SER A 897 67.19 -5.60 -8.92
N GLY A 898 66.67 -6.23 -7.85
CA GLY A 898 67.20 -5.96 -6.49
C GLY A 898 66.24 -5.66 -5.33
N ASN A 899 65.48 -6.67 -4.90
CA ASN A 899 65.57 -7.26 -3.54
C ASN A 899 65.31 -6.44 -2.23
N ASN A 900 64.41 -6.98 -1.38
CA ASN A 900 64.31 -6.89 0.11
C ASN A 900 64.14 -5.53 0.84
N GLY A 901 63.36 -5.51 1.93
CA GLY A 901 63.41 -4.35 2.84
C GLY A 901 62.64 -4.23 4.17
N SER A 902 61.55 -4.96 4.45
CA SER A 902 60.84 -5.00 5.77
C SER A 902 60.22 -3.72 6.41
N ASN A 903 59.11 -3.97 7.13
CA ASN A 903 58.58 -3.26 8.33
C ASN A 903 57.76 -1.95 8.25
N ASN A 904 56.51 -2.11 8.73
CA ASN A 904 55.76 -1.28 9.70
C ASN A 904 54.90 -0.06 9.30
N ASN A 905 53.65 -0.17 9.79
CA ASN A 905 52.72 0.85 10.32
C ASN A 905 51.89 1.78 9.40
N GLN A 906 50.58 1.72 9.68
CA GLN A 906 49.59 2.80 9.81
C GLN A 906 49.15 3.60 8.58
N ASP A 907 47.86 3.46 8.28
CA ASP A 907 46.86 4.55 8.29
C ASP A 907 47.37 5.98 7.99
N ASN A 908 47.11 6.50 6.78
CA ASN A 908 45.98 7.42 6.57
C ASN A 908 45.82 7.92 5.11
N ASN A 909 44.55 7.95 4.68
CA ASN A 909 43.82 9.08 4.07
C ASN A 909 44.54 10.17 3.23
N SER A 910 43.87 10.56 2.11
CA SER A 910 44.16 11.71 1.21
C SER A 910 45.39 11.59 0.29
N GLY A 911 45.38 12.03 -0.97
CA GLY A 911 44.26 12.52 -1.79
C GLY A 911 44.67 13.49 -2.93
N ASN A 912 43.79 13.63 -3.94
CA ASN A 912 43.65 14.74 -4.91
C ASN A 912 44.58 14.82 -6.17
N ASN A 913 43.95 14.97 -7.36
CA ASN A 913 44.39 15.49 -8.69
C ASN A 913 45.74 15.04 -9.33
N GLY A 914 45.89 14.98 -10.67
CA GLY A 914 44.98 15.19 -11.81
C GLY A 914 45.80 15.44 -13.10
N SER A 915 45.67 14.63 -14.17
CA SER A 915 44.74 14.78 -15.33
C SER A 915 45.36 15.49 -16.57
N ASN A 916 44.77 15.21 -17.75
CA ASN A 916 44.96 15.85 -19.08
C ASN A 916 46.14 15.29 -19.95
N ASN A 917 46.13 15.35 -21.30
CA ASN A 917 45.20 16.01 -22.24
C ASN A 917 45.17 15.42 -23.68
N ASN A 918 44.02 15.52 -24.39
CA ASN A 918 43.81 16.14 -25.73
C ASN A 918 42.44 15.76 -26.35
N GLN A 919 41.55 16.73 -26.64
CA GLN A 919 41.35 17.51 -27.90
C GLN A 919 40.69 16.74 -29.07
N GLY A 920 39.68 17.26 -29.79
CA GLY A 920 38.94 18.54 -29.75
C GLY A 920 37.50 18.38 -30.33
N ASN A 921 36.74 19.40 -30.78
CA ASN A 921 37.01 20.82 -31.00
C ASN A 921 35.71 21.68 -31.01
N ASN A 922 35.82 23.00 -30.76
CA ASN A 922 34.88 24.16 -30.78
C ASN A 922 33.50 24.08 -31.54
N SER A 923 32.45 24.88 -31.22
CA SER A 923 32.10 25.89 -30.17
C SER A 923 30.57 26.24 -30.29
N GLY A 924 29.89 27.13 -29.54
CA GLY A 924 30.22 28.00 -28.38
C GLY A 924 29.41 29.34 -28.34
N ASN A 925 29.38 30.01 -27.17
CA ASN A 925 28.97 31.43 -26.91
C ASN A 925 27.46 31.86 -26.96
N ASN A 926 26.96 32.83 -26.15
CA ASN A 926 27.58 33.64 -25.07
C ASN A 926 26.56 34.23 -24.04
N GLY A 927 26.94 34.25 -22.74
CA GLY A 927 26.86 35.39 -21.78
C GLY A 927 25.52 35.79 -21.09
N SER A 928 25.52 36.50 -19.94
CA SER A 928 26.56 36.79 -18.93
C SER A 928 25.99 37.60 -17.73
N ASP A 929 26.30 37.19 -16.49
CA ASP A 929 26.68 37.94 -15.25
C ASP A 929 25.93 39.27 -14.83
N ASN A 930 26.12 39.91 -13.66
CA ASN A 930 26.98 39.67 -12.47
C ASN A 930 26.45 40.41 -11.21
N ASN A 931 27.04 40.12 -10.03
CA ASN A 931 27.78 41.07 -9.16
C ASN A 931 27.47 40.99 -7.63
N GLY A 932 28.48 41.25 -6.80
CA GLY A 932 28.39 41.36 -5.33
C GLY A 932 29.69 41.81 -4.65
N SER A 933 29.58 42.26 -3.38
CA SER A 933 30.68 42.54 -2.42
C SER A 933 30.05 42.63 -1.02
N ASN A 934 30.55 41.98 0.04
CA ASN A 934 31.79 42.22 0.81
C ASN A 934 31.83 43.63 1.45
N ASN A 935 32.21 43.81 2.74
CA ASN A 935 33.30 43.08 3.43
C ASN A 935 33.28 43.13 4.99
N ASN A 936 33.83 42.07 5.61
CA ASN A 936 34.73 42.02 6.80
C ASN A 936 34.29 42.20 8.30
N GLN A 937 34.70 41.21 9.13
CA GLN A 937 35.18 41.20 10.55
C GLN A 937 34.48 41.92 11.74
N GLY A 938 34.45 41.24 12.91
CA GLY A 938 34.50 41.93 14.23
C GLY A 938 34.01 41.17 15.48
N ASN A 939 34.90 40.89 16.44
CA ASN A 939 34.70 40.20 17.74
C ASN A 939 33.51 40.62 18.66
N ASN A 940 32.85 39.60 19.22
CA ASN A 940 32.63 39.29 20.66
C ASN A 940 32.06 40.34 21.68
N SER A 941 31.21 39.82 22.59
CA SER A 941 30.82 40.33 23.93
C SER A 941 29.85 41.53 24.04
N GLY A 942 28.73 41.35 24.76
CA GLY A 942 27.85 42.46 25.18
C GLY A 942 26.44 42.09 25.69
N ASN A 943 26.33 41.73 26.98
CA ASN A 943 25.11 41.55 27.80
C ASN A 943 23.73 42.00 27.25
N ASN A 944 22.83 41.03 27.06
CA ASN A 944 21.66 40.74 27.94
C ASN A 944 20.89 39.55 27.28
N GLY A 945 20.53 38.44 27.95
CA GLY A 945 20.22 38.24 29.38
C GLY A 945 18.76 38.66 29.63
N SER A 946 17.85 37.84 30.17
CA SER A 946 17.90 36.54 30.86
C SER A 946 16.44 36.05 31.04
N ASP A 947 16.06 34.84 31.46
CA ASP A 947 16.67 33.49 31.50
C ASP A 947 15.55 32.45 31.78
N ASN A 948 15.87 31.16 31.58
CA ASN A 948 15.40 29.99 32.34
C ASN A 948 13.90 29.75 32.71
N ASN A 949 13.36 28.69 32.10
CA ASN A 949 13.12 27.38 32.74
C ASN A 949 11.82 27.09 33.57
N GLN A 950 11.41 25.82 33.50
CA GLN A 950 10.55 25.01 34.38
C GLN A 950 9.26 25.58 35.02
N SER A 951 8.13 25.00 34.60
CA SER A 951 6.96 24.59 35.41
C SER A 951 6.81 25.15 36.83
N ASN A 952 5.71 25.87 37.06
CA ASN A 952 4.89 25.60 38.25
C ASN A 952 3.40 25.96 38.05
N ASN A 953 2.57 25.44 38.96
CA ASN A 953 1.13 25.68 39.04
C ASN A 953 0.83 26.71 40.16
N SER A 954 -0.47 26.89 40.47
CA SER A 954 -1.06 27.70 41.55
C SER A 954 -0.98 29.23 41.41
N ASP A 955 -2.17 29.81 41.23
CA ASP A 955 -2.78 30.87 42.03
C ASP A 955 -1.95 32.13 42.38
N ASN A 956 -2.53 33.28 42.05
CA ASN A 956 -2.92 34.24 43.08
C ASN A 956 -4.01 35.19 42.60
N THR A 957 -5.17 35.15 43.26
CA THR A 957 -6.10 36.29 43.32
C THR A 957 -6.03 36.88 44.72
N GLU A 958 -5.66 38.16 44.82
CA GLU A 958 -6.47 39.20 45.48
C GLU A 958 -5.68 40.50 45.65
N THR A 959 -6.31 41.62 45.30
CA THR A 959 -6.38 42.80 46.19
C THR A 959 -7.67 43.58 45.92
N ASN A 960 -8.62 43.48 46.84
CA ASN A 960 -9.49 44.56 47.34
C ASN A 960 -9.89 45.73 46.40
N ASN A 961 -11.19 45.95 46.24
CA ASN A 961 -11.81 46.99 47.07
C ASN A 961 -13.29 46.74 47.41
N GLN A 962 -13.74 47.40 48.48
CA GLN A 962 -14.90 47.09 49.31
C GLN A 962 -16.26 47.49 48.69
N THR A 963 -17.31 46.76 49.08
CA THR A 963 -18.63 47.34 49.40
C THR A 963 -18.80 47.37 50.92
N SER A 964 -19.64 48.28 51.43
CA SER A 964 -19.86 48.50 52.87
C SER A 964 -21.34 48.66 53.19
N THR A 965 -21.84 47.92 54.19
CA THR A 965 -22.80 48.34 55.25
C THR A 965 -23.27 47.14 56.09
N GLY A 966 -23.58 47.35 57.37
CA GLY A 966 -24.18 46.34 58.29
C GLY A 966 -23.16 45.38 58.92
N ASN A 967 -22.63 45.50 60.15
CA ASN A 967 -22.96 46.15 61.44
C ASN A 967 -23.35 45.12 62.54
N GLU A 968 -22.91 45.41 63.77
CA GLU A 968 -23.31 44.84 65.08
C GLU A 968 -22.83 43.44 65.60
N THR A 969 -22.15 43.52 66.76
CA THR A 969 -22.20 42.64 67.97
C THR A 969 -21.57 41.24 68.07
N THR A 970 -20.34 41.23 68.61
CA THR A 970 -19.89 40.54 69.85
C THR A 970 -20.01 39.02 70.10
N ASN A 971 -18.81 38.44 70.32
CA ASN A 971 -18.40 37.57 71.45
C ASN A 971 -18.70 36.06 71.52
N SER A 972 -17.73 35.38 72.18
CA SER A 972 -17.78 34.03 72.77
C SER A 972 -17.84 32.86 71.78
N ASP A 973 -17.29 31.67 72.00
CA ASP A 973 -16.26 31.11 72.90
C ASP A 973 -16.21 29.60 72.57
N ASN A 974 -15.19 28.78 72.83
CA ASN A 974 -13.84 28.95 73.37
C ASN A 974 -12.97 27.77 72.85
N SER A 975 -11.63 27.85 72.96
CA SER A 975 -10.69 26.74 73.23
C SER A 975 -10.67 25.47 72.33
N SER A 976 -9.58 24.72 72.09
CA SER A 976 -8.12 24.76 72.31
C SER A 976 -7.64 23.32 72.00
N ASN A 977 -6.38 22.93 71.76
CA ASN A 977 -5.10 23.58 71.49
C ASN A 977 -4.19 22.52 70.79
N VAL A 978 -3.27 22.86 69.88
CA VAL A 978 -1.84 23.21 70.14
C VAL A 978 -1.08 22.10 70.90
N VAL A 979 0.11 21.62 70.48
CA VAL A 979 0.94 21.82 69.26
C VAL A 979 2.00 20.65 69.22
N THR A 980 2.90 20.41 68.26
CA THR A 980 4.13 21.15 67.83
C THR A 980 4.76 20.40 66.62
N ASP A 981 5.54 21.09 65.79
CA ASP A 981 6.90 20.75 65.27
C ASP A 981 7.42 19.31 65.03
N ASN A 982 8.42 19.04 64.17
CA ASN A 982 9.16 19.75 63.08
C ASN A 982 10.28 18.79 62.57
N SER A 983 10.98 19.16 61.50
CA SER A 983 12.33 18.70 61.10
C SER A 983 12.51 17.29 60.48
N ASN A 984 13.61 16.99 59.75
CA ASN A 984 14.36 17.72 58.69
C ASN A 984 15.41 16.75 58.07
N SER A 985 16.01 17.10 56.92
CA SER A 985 17.36 16.68 56.46
C SER A 985 17.55 15.20 56.03
N SER A 986 18.56 14.79 55.24
CA SER A 986 19.42 15.48 54.25
C SER A 986 20.34 14.47 53.49
N GLN A 987 20.70 14.80 52.24
CA GLN A 987 22.01 14.49 51.59
C GLN A 987 22.39 13.00 51.28
N LYS A 988 23.32 12.64 50.37
CA LYS A 988 23.93 13.28 49.16
C LYS A 988 24.89 12.29 48.43
N GLN A 989 25.05 12.46 47.10
CA GLN A 989 26.19 12.02 46.25
C GLN A 989 26.38 10.55 45.80
N ILE A 990 27.24 10.43 44.77
CA ILE A 990 27.64 9.32 43.84
C ILE A 990 29.18 9.46 43.64
N PRO A 991 29.97 8.62 42.90
CA PRO A 991 29.77 7.27 42.33
C PRO A 991 30.97 6.29 42.58
N ALA A 992 30.93 5.04 42.06
CA ALA A 992 32.11 4.20 41.74
C ALA A 992 31.78 2.98 40.84
N THR A 993 32.79 2.32 40.25
CA THR A 993 32.65 1.31 39.17
C THR A 993 33.45 0.02 39.43
N HIS A 994 32.86 -1.17 39.24
CA HIS A 994 33.46 -2.44 38.70
C HIS A 994 32.45 -3.61 38.83
N VAL A 995 32.12 -4.40 37.80
CA VAL A 995 32.85 -5.50 37.10
C VAL A 995 32.82 -6.87 37.82
N GLN A 996 31.99 -7.78 37.27
CA GLN A 996 32.04 -9.27 37.24
C GLN A 996 32.44 -10.10 38.49
N THR A 997 31.62 -11.08 38.90
CA THR A 997 31.80 -12.52 38.50
C THR A 997 30.78 -13.54 39.09
N ARG A 998 30.17 -14.34 38.19
CA ARG A 998 29.93 -15.82 38.20
C ARG A 998 29.50 -16.62 39.48
N LYS A 999 28.40 -17.38 39.28
CA LYS A 999 28.01 -18.71 39.85
C LYS A 999 27.43 -18.82 41.28
N PRO A 1000 26.45 -19.74 41.43
CA PRO A 1000 26.52 -20.81 42.45
C PRO A 1000 26.49 -22.24 41.84
N VAL A 1001 26.69 -23.27 42.68
CA VAL A 1001 26.73 -24.71 42.31
C VAL A 1001 25.77 -25.53 43.21
N LYS A 1002 25.29 -26.69 42.72
CA LYS A 1002 24.29 -27.58 43.35
C LYS A 1002 24.81 -28.47 44.51
N ARG A 1003 23.86 -29.15 45.20
CA ARG A 1003 23.95 -30.33 46.15
C ARG A 1003 23.80 -29.97 47.65
N HIS A 1004 23.21 -30.78 48.56
CA HIS A 1004 22.52 -32.10 48.47
C HIS A 1004 21.69 -32.49 49.76
N VAL A 1005 20.57 -33.22 49.57
CA VAL A 1005 20.13 -34.48 50.29
C VAL A 1005 19.62 -34.51 51.78
N VAL A 1006 18.28 -34.68 51.95
CA VAL A 1006 17.53 -35.65 52.85
C VAL A 1006 17.55 -35.34 54.40
N LYS A 1007 16.71 -35.81 55.37
CA LYS A 1007 15.90 -37.04 55.66
C LYS A 1007 14.75 -36.88 56.73
N ASN A 1008 13.67 -37.70 56.64
CA ASN A 1008 12.65 -38.11 57.68
C ASN A 1008 11.79 -37.00 58.39
N THR A 1009 10.61 -37.20 59.05
CA THR A 1009 9.78 -38.40 59.48
C THR A 1009 8.23 -38.10 59.51
N LYS A 1010 7.36 -39.01 60.01
CA LYS A 1010 5.85 -38.97 60.13
C LYS A 1010 5.38 -39.29 61.59
N PRO A 1011 4.08 -39.25 62.08
CA PRO A 1011 2.79 -39.75 61.47
C PRO A 1011 1.41 -39.05 61.85
N VAL A 1012 0.23 -39.69 61.54
CA VAL A 1012 -1.24 -39.41 61.89
C VAL A 1012 -1.95 -38.14 61.28
N SER A 1013 -3.28 -37.81 61.32
CA SER A 1013 -4.59 -38.34 61.88
C SER A 1013 -5.89 -37.95 61.07
N LYS A 1014 -7.14 -38.23 61.55
CA LYS A 1014 -8.54 -37.93 61.02
C LYS A 1014 -9.61 -37.84 62.19
N PRO A 1015 -11.00 -37.97 62.14
CA PRO A 1015 -12.07 -38.10 61.08
C PRO A 1015 -13.55 -37.54 61.31
N VAL A 1016 -14.46 -37.60 60.27
CA VAL A 1016 -15.93 -38.04 60.25
C VAL A 1016 -17.24 -37.15 60.45
N LYS A 1017 -18.07 -37.06 59.35
CA LYS A 1017 -19.58 -37.11 59.05
C LYS A 1017 -20.74 -36.26 59.69
N LYS A 1018 -21.73 -35.82 58.84
CA LYS A 1018 -23.24 -36.13 58.90
C LYS A 1018 -24.10 -35.63 57.67
N GLN A 1019 -25.46 -35.79 57.66
CA GLN A 1019 -26.43 -35.67 56.50
C GLN A 1019 -27.88 -35.19 56.85
N LYS A 1020 -28.71 -34.65 55.89
CA LYS A 1020 -30.09 -35.13 55.42
C LYS A 1020 -31.09 -34.09 54.79
N LYS A 1021 -31.89 -34.58 53.79
CA LYS A 1021 -33.32 -34.38 53.32
C LYS A 1021 -34.23 -33.16 53.75
N ALA A 1022 -35.39 -32.81 53.11
CA ALA A 1022 -36.04 -32.98 51.76
C ALA A 1022 -37.53 -32.44 51.73
N VAL A 1023 -38.23 -32.51 50.56
CA VAL A 1023 -39.72 -32.61 50.29
C VAL A 1023 -40.43 -31.43 49.55
N ALA A 1024 -41.41 -31.76 48.67
CA ALA A 1024 -42.33 -30.94 47.82
C ALA A 1024 -43.76 -31.62 47.83
N PRO A 1025 -44.76 -31.53 46.89
CA PRO A 1025 -44.80 -31.13 45.45
C PRO A 1025 -46.09 -30.33 45.01
N VAL A 1026 -46.71 -30.66 43.85
CA VAL A 1026 -48.03 -30.29 43.24
C VAL A 1026 -47.96 -29.37 41.99
N GLU A 1027 -48.51 -29.89 40.88
CA GLU A 1027 -48.33 -29.47 39.47
C GLU A 1027 -49.62 -28.78 38.90
N ASN A 1028 -49.94 -28.57 37.61
CA ASN A 1028 -49.51 -29.01 36.26
C ASN A 1028 -50.12 -28.00 35.20
N GLU A 1029 -49.88 -27.93 33.88
CA GLU A 1029 -49.10 -28.70 32.88
C GLU A 1029 -48.03 -27.80 32.16
N SER A 1030 -47.96 -27.46 30.85
CA SER A 1030 -48.81 -27.66 29.63
C SER A 1030 -48.01 -27.59 28.29
N GLN A 1031 -48.70 -27.70 27.13
CA GLN A 1031 -48.19 -27.68 25.74
C GLN A 1031 -47.59 -26.33 25.26
N ASN A 1032 -46.69 -26.24 24.25
CA ASN A 1032 -46.30 -27.19 23.18
C ASN A 1032 -44.88 -26.94 22.58
N ASN A 1033 -44.31 -27.95 21.87
CA ASN A 1033 -43.24 -27.89 20.82
C ASN A 1033 -41.82 -27.38 21.21
N ASP A 1034 -40.71 -28.15 21.13
CA ASP A 1034 -39.93 -28.70 19.98
C ASP A 1034 -38.65 -27.86 19.67
N ASN A 1035 -37.46 -28.40 19.33
CA ASN A 1035 -36.90 -29.75 19.53
C ASN A 1035 -35.34 -29.72 19.54
N THR A 1036 -34.73 -30.80 20.04
CA THR A 1036 -33.31 -31.10 20.41
C THR A 1036 -32.32 -31.43 19.23
N PRO A 1037 -31.04 -31.91 19.39
CA PRO A 1037 -30.07 -31.99 20.53
C PRO A 1037 -28.53 -31.81 20.20
N SER A 1038 -27.67 -32.05 21.22
CA SER A 1038 -26.37 -32.81 21.16
C SER A 1038 -25.04 -32.05 20.90
N SER A 1039 -23.88 -32.40 21.48
CA SER A 1039 -23.46 -33.59 22.28
C SER A 1039 -22.48 -33.23 23.43
N SER A 1040 -22.03 -34.22 24.23
CA SER A 1040 -21.21 -34.01 25.45
C SER A 1040 -20.09 -35.04 25.69
N ALA A 1041 -18.91 -34.54 26.12
CA ALA A 1041 -17.83 -35.10 26.97
C ALA A 1041 -17.45 -36.62 26.93
N PRO A 1042 -16.14 -36.98 26.93
CA PRO A 1042 -15.64 -38.37 26.93
C PRO A 1042 -15.23 -38.92 28.30
N ALA A 1043 -15.15 -40.26 28.43
CA ALA A 1043 -14.42 -40.94 29.52
C ALA A 1043 -13.84 -42.32 29.09
N GLN A 1044 -12.65 -42.63 29.62
CA GLN A 1044 -11.71 -43.70 29.29
C GLN A 1044 -12.21 -45.15 29.53
N SER A 1045 -11.55 -46.16 28.92
CA SER A 1045 -10.66 -47.07 29.69
C SER A 1045 -9.87 -48.11 28.85
N ASN A 1046 -8.73 -48.51 29.41
CA ASN A 1046 -7.96 -49.76 29.23
C ASN A 1046 -7.13 -50.03 27.96
N ALA A 1047 -5.91 -50.52 28.24
CA ALA A 1047 -4.88 -51.10 27.34
C ALA A 1047 -4.72 -52.61 27.74
N PRO A 1048 -3.66 -53.40 27.39
CA PRO A 1048 -2.39 -53.10 26.71
C PRO A 1048 -1.94 -54.16 25.65
N GLN A 1049 -0.64 -54.18 25.31
CA GLN A 1049 0.14 -55.25 24.62
C GLN A 1049 -0.08 -55.45 23.10
N GLN A 1050 0.91 -55.92 22.32
CA GLN A 1050 2.38 -55.77 22.44
C GLN A 1050 3.09 -55.92 21.07
N VAL A 1051 4.26 -55.28 20.96
CA VAL A 1051 5.35 -55.39 19.96
C VAL A 1051 5.54 -56.74 19.25
N SER A 1052 5.62 -56.74 17.90
CA SER A 1052 6.77 -57.33 17.16
C SER A 1052 6.86 -56.90 15.67
N THR A 1053 8.08 -57.04 15.14
CA THR A 1053 8.50 -57.18 13.72
C THR A 1053 7.57 -58.06 12.85
N GLY A 1054 7.54 -57.97 11.51
CA GLY A 1054 8.31 -57.14 10.56
C GLY A 1054 8.54 -57.86 9.20
N ALA A 1055 8.96 -57.11 8.17
CA ALA A 1055 9.38 -57.56 6.82
C ALA A 1055 8.31 -57.96 5.75
N LEU A 1056 8.76 -57.78 4.50
CA LEU A 1056 8.15 -57.94 3.15
C LEU A 1056 8.03 -59.45 2.73
N PRO A 1057 7.47 -59.86 1.54
CA PRO A 1057 7.10 -59.07 0.35
C PRO A 1057 5.78 -59.44 -0.41
N VAL A 1058 5.55 -58.71 -1.52
CA VAL A 1058 4.67 -58.94 -2.70
C VAL A 1058 5.00 -60.28 -3.40
N PRO A 1059 4.06 -61.12 -3.94
CA PRO A 1059 3.17 -60.84 -5.12
C PRO A 1059 1.78 -61.60 -5.11
N SER A 1060 0.80 -61.61 -6.02
CA SER A 1060 0.29 -60.91 -7.24
C SER A 1060 -0.93 -61.72 -7.80
N VAL A 1061 -1.55 -61.30 -8.94
CA VAL A 1061 -2.29 -62.12 -9.97
C VAL A 1061 -3.84 -62.41 -9.88
N GLN A 1062 -4.57 -61.89 -10.90
CA GLN A 1062 -5.77 -62.36 -11.68
C GLN A 1062 -7.14 -62.69 -11.00
N GLU A 1063 -8.28 -62.08 -11.44
CA GLU A 1063 -9.34 -62.51 -12.43
C GLU A 1063 -10.34 -63.59 -11.94
N SER A 1064 -11.63 -63.72 -12.36
CA SER A 1064 -12.70 -62.90 -13.03
C SER A 1064 -14.04 -63.72 -12.94
N ASN A 1065 -15.25 -63.47 -13.50
CA ASN A 1065 -15.93 -62.47 -14.36
C ASN A 1065 -17.50 -62.64 -14.32
N ASN A 1066 -18.28 -61.82 -15.07
CA ASN A 1066 -19.66 -62.06 -15.62
C ASN A 1066 -20.89 -62.16 -14.65
N THR A 1067 -22.19 -61.90 -14.99
CA THR A 1067 -22.93 -61.34 -16.19
C THR A 1067 -24.43 -61.01 -15.88
N SER A 1068 -25.02 -59.99 -16.57
CA SER A 1068 -26.47 -59.80 -17.00
C SER A 1068 -27.65 -59.79 -15.97
N SER A 1069 -28.89 -59.30 -16.19
CA SER A 1069 -29.61 -58.29 -17.05
C SER A 1069 -31.14 -58.32 -16.65
N ASP A 1070 -32.21 -57.70 -17.23
CA ASP A 1070 -32.54 -56.75 -18.33
C ASP A 1070 -34.00 -56.14 -18.17
N ASN A 1071 -34.38 -55.09 -18.95
CA ASN A 1071 -35.75 -54.52 -19.21
C ASN A 1071 -36.58 -53.92 -18.03
N GLY A 1072 -37.55 -52.99 -18.16
CA GLY A 1072 -38.22 -52.20 -19.25
C GLY A 1072 -39.60 -51.68 -18.74
N SER A 1073 -40.40 -50.73 -19.27
CA SER A 1073 -40.36 -49.73 -20.39
C SER A 1073 -41.50 -48.66 -20.20
N LEU A 1074 -41.74 -47.72 -21.16
CA LEU A 1074 -42.70 -46.57 -21.07
C LEU A 1074 -43.66 -46.43 -22.29
N PRO A 1075 -44.69 -45.55 -22.22
CA PRO A 1075 -44.88 -44.52 -23.27
C PRO A 1075 -45.09 -43.11 -22.68
N GLN A 1076 -44.38 -42.06 -23.13
CA GLN A 1076 -44.47 -41.36 -24.43
C GLN A 1076 -45.78 -40.58 -24.62
N THR A 1077 -45.81 -39.41 -25.26
CA THR A 1077 -44.79 -38.67 -26.04
C THR A 1077 -43.78 -37.90 -25.13
N GLY A 1078 -42.83 -37.05 -25.56
CA GLY A 1078 -42.56 -36.36 -26.84
C GLY A 1078 -43.34 -35.03 -26.94
N ASN A 1079 -42.83 -33.93 -27.51
CA ASN A 1079 -41.54 -33.62 -28.18
C ASN A 1079 -41.07 -32.23 -27.66
N ALA A 1080 -40.02 -31.52 -28.11
CA ALA A 1080 -39.08 -31.51 -29.24
C ALA A 1080 -37.88 -30.60 -28.82
N LYS A 1081 -36.70 -30.48 -29.43
CA LYS A 1081 -35.97 -31.07 -30.59
C LYS A 1081 -34.48 -30.64 -30.38
N SER A 1082 -33.41 -31.26 -30.89
CA SER A 1082 -33.15 -32.61 -31.43
C SER A 1082 -31.69 -32.73 -31.90
N ASN A 1083 -31.12 -33.95 -31.87
CA ASN A 1083 -29.95 -34.44 -32.63
C ASN A 1083 -28.54 -34.06 -32.08
N ILE A 1084 -27.70 -35.00 -31.55
CA ILE A 1084 -26.95 -36.16 -32.16
C ILE A 1084 -25.55 -35.70 -32.62
N PHE A 1085 -24.38 -36.33 -32.36
CA PHE A 1085 -23.93 -37.62 -31.76
C PHE A 1085 -22.41 -37.50 -31.37
N VAL A 1086 -21.66 -38.40 -30.69
CA VAL A 1086 -21.88 -39.48 -29.67
C VAL A 1086 -20.53 -40.12 -29.22
N GLU A 1087 -20.55 -41.00 -28.21
CA GLU A 1087 -19.52 -42.01 -27.80
C GLU A 1087 -18.17 -41.62 -27.15
N LEU A 1088 -17.61 -42.60 -26.43
CA LEU A 1088 -16.28 -42.64 -25.79
C LEU A 1088 -15.26 -43.34 -26.70
N ILE A 1089 -13.96 -43.13 -26.46
CA ILE A 1089 -12.93 -44.19 -26.46
C ILE A 1089 -11.65 -43.69 -25.75
N ALA A 1090 -10.78 -44.61 -25.33
CA ALA A 1090 -9.57 -44.35 -24.53
C ALA A 1090 -8.27 -44.75 -25.27
N LEU A 1091 -7.12 -44.64 -24.56
CA LEU A 1091 -5.74 -44.95 -25.01
C LEU A 1091 -5.14 -43.91 -26.00
N GLY A 1092 -3.82 -43.68 -26.05
CA GLY A 1092 -2.72 -44.14 -25.17
C GLY A 1092 -1.36 -44.14 -25.89
N LEU A 1093 -0.25 -44.01 -25.14
CA LEU A 1093 1.16 -44.27 -25.55
C LEU A 1093 1.74 -43.36 -26.67
N VAL A 1094 2.71 -42.47 -26.37
CA VAL A 1094 4.19 -42.68 -26.31
C VAL A 1094 4.93 -42.38 -27.62
N SER A 1095 5.94 -41.52 -27.51
CA SER A 1095 7.05 -41.12 -28.41
C SER A 1095 7.18 -41.70 -29.83
N ILE A 1096 7.62 -40.85 -30.77
CA ILE A 1096 8.98 -40.92 -31.37
C ILE A 1096 9.36 -39.60 -32.07
N SER A 1097 10.63 -39.46 -32.45
CA SER A 1097 11.35 -38.22 -32.78
C SER A 1097 11.54 -37.92 -34.28
N ALA A 1098 11.90 -36.66 -34.55
CA ALA A 1098 12.89 -36.19 -35.54
C ALA A 1098 12.45 -35.78 -36.97
N LEU A 1099 13.02 -34.63 -37.39
CA LEU A 1099 13.52 -34.24 -38.72
C LEU A 1099 12.58 -34.30 -39.95
N GLY A 1100 12.48 -33.17 -40.67
CA GLY A 1100 11.91 -33.11 -42.03
C GLY A 1100 11.74 -31.69 -42.56
N VAL A 1101 12.73 -31.16 -43.27
CA VAL A 1101 12.64 -29.85 -43.96
C VAL A 1101 11.97 -30.01 -45.32
N VAL A 1102 11.01 -29.13 -45.64
CA VAL A 1102 10.69 -28.73 -47.03
C VAL A 1102 10.60 -27.21 -47.06
N GLU A 1103 11.09 -26.62 -48.15
CA GLU A 1103 11.36 -25.19 -48.30
C GLU A 1103 10.55 -24.60 -49.49
N TYR A 1104 10.73 -23.30 -49.76
CA TYR A 1104 10.35 -22.58 -50.99
C TYR A 1104 8.84 -22.29 -51.23
N ILE A 1105 8.41 -21.15 -51.80
CA ILE A 1105 8.89 -19.74 -51.76
C ILE A 1105 7.78 -18.82 -52.35
N ARG A 1106 7.67 -17.54 -51.93
CA ARG A 1106 7.67 -16.35 -52.83
C ARG A 1106 7.66 -14.98 -52.10
N ARG A 1107 8.86 -14.49 -51.79
CA ARG A 1107 9.33 -13.08 -51.79
C ARG A 1107 8.37 -11.91 -51.46
N HIS A 1108 8.74 -11.16 -50.42
CA HIS A 1108 8.71 -9.68 -50.44
C HIS A 1108 9.91 -9.13 -51.24
N GLN A 1109 9.71 -7.99 -51.91
CA GLN A 1109 10.70 -6.95 -52.30
C GLN A 1109 9.90 -5.63 -52.49
N THR A 1110 10.34 -4.41 -52.17
CA THR A 1110 11.56 -3.84 -51.53
C THR A 1110 11.15 -2.46 -50.96
N ALA A 1111 11.54 -2.06 -49.74
CA ALA A 1111 12.72 -1.24 -49.38
C ALA A 1111 12.79 0.16 -50.07
N GLY A 1112 13.11 1.26 -49.37
CA GLY A 1112 13.37 1.46 -47.93
C GLY A 1112 14.03 2.83 -47.63
N MET A 1113 14.25 3.13 -46.33
CA MET A 1113 14.93 4.33 -45.77
C MET A 1113 14.21 5.69 -45.98
N ASP A 1114 14.37 6.68 -45.10
CA ASP A 1114 15.12 6.73 -43.82
C ASP A 1114 14.26 6.36 -42.59
#